data_AF-A0A8E0QQQ4-F1
#
_entry.id   AF-A0A8E0QQQ4-F1
#
_cell.length_a   1.000
_cell.length_b   1.000
_cell.length_c   1.000
_cell.angle_alpha   90.00
_cell.angle_beta   90.00
_cell.angle_gamma   90.00
#
_symmetry.space_group_name_H-M   'P 1'
#
loop_
_entity.id
_entity.type
_entity.pdbx_description
1 polymer ?
#
loop_
_entity_poly.entity_id
_entity_poly.type
_entity_poly.pdbx_seq_one_letter_code
_entity_poly.pdbx_strand_id
1 'polypeptide(L)'
;MPVFTEYAASSRELRVLPSFAPPLPRLSPRFTRPEGAEKYEVVIVGAGPAGLMLHLLLARYGLSDDSLLCIDAKPSTLKSGQADGLQPRTLEVFKSLGLADEILTDGCHMEEVAFWNPSSDKEKVIERTSIVPDVSVPARFQHEVTIHQGRIERILETDLLRYSKRGVQRNTKLVDVKIDKAGDAEFPVVAQIETDGICRTIRSKHLVGADGAHSVVRRCMGLKLVGESMDHVWGVVDLVVDTDFPDIRRRCAIHSPAGSVMVIPRERIATGDYLTRLYVQVPEETPPEEDQKPVNGTSSQSKGDARARRSQVTQESIFWHAAQAFKPYYIRPKEEGAVDWWAAYQIGQRVTDNFTVKDSKGINRVFIVGDACHTHSPKAGQGMNVSMMDSYNLAWKLVYSLHGLTPDSAVPGQADAIVDTYHSERHTIAQELIEFDRAFSSMFSGKIGASADGVEGLTHEQFLEVFSTGNGFTSGCGIEYHGSLMVDKASDDHAKNPITGTDYLSGVLRPGRRLLDVRCKRHADGNRRHLHDDFLSTGRFRILCLTSSDLLDPKGISTQVLTSLGSSVLPRFPPNTIEQVVIHPRLGKTFMWQDVPSELKKHSEMRFYSGHELDDVYKIYGVDETSGALAVVRPDGYVGMVAALEDVKRVQEYLERHLDDQSVYHSDDDAPKAHAVDSPAEDGDEKQGTPVLEVRGGILNERDTDLEAAARDQSALEKSGTAKSDRSQRDPKLVTWDGPDDLENPKNWPNKKKWAAIITVSLFTFISPVSSSMVAPALPSIASDFHIEDQVSSQLTLSIFVLAYAVGPLFLGPLSEIYGRVIVLQLANLFYLLFNIACGVSRTKGQMIAFRFLSGLGGSAPLAVGGGVLSDCFKPEERGKSVAIYSLAPLLGPAVGPIVGGFISQDTTWRWVFYATSIADGVIQFGGLFFLRETYAPKILKRRAERIRMETGDLTYQTEIERQNKTLSQTMQTALVRPFRLLSTQPIVQVLALYMAFIYGTMYLVLSTFSSLWTGVYNESTGISGLNYISLGLGFWLGSQICAPLNDRIYRRLKARNNNVGRPEFRVPLLIVGAFLTPVGLFTYGWTAQFRRHWIAPNIGACLFGAGNIIAFQCIQTYMVDTYTKFAASALAAVAFLRCICGFAFPLFAPYMYNALHYGWGNSLLAFVSIGLGIPAPIFLWKYGEILRKRSPYAAG
;
A
#
# COMPACT_ATOMS: atom_id res chain seq x y z
N MET A 1 -17.67 -24.90 35.21
CA MET A 1 -18.82 -24.32 34.48
C MET A 1 -18.28 -23.22 33.57
N PRO A 2 -18.71 -23.11 32.31
CA PRO A 2 -18.36 -21.96 31.47
C PRO A 2 -19.03 -20.70 32.05
N VAL A 3 -18.28 -19.59 32.14
CA VAL A 3 -18.78 -18.36 32.81
C VAL A 3 -19.54 -17.44 31.85
N PHE A 4 -19.33 -17.58 30.54
CA PHE A 4 -20.11 -16.89 29.51
C PHE A 4 -20.34 -17.79 28.30
N THR A 5 -21.53 -17.69 27.72
CA THR A 5 -21.88 -18.27 26.42
C THR A 5 -21.56 -17.25 25.34
N GLU A 6 -20.42 -17.38 24.65
CA GLU A 6 -20.10 -16.52 23.50
C GLU A 6 -20.82 -17.03 22.24
N TYR A 7 -21.60 -16.17 21.60
CA TYR A 7 -22.11 -16.39 20.25
C TYR A 7 -21.41 -15.42 19.30
N ALA A 8 -20.44 -15.92 18.56
CA ALA A 8 -19.82 -15.22 17.44
C ALA A 8 -20.38 -15.80 16.14
N ALA A 9 -21.03 -14.98 15.31
CA ALA A 9 -21.38 -15.37 13.95
C ALA A 9 -20.09 -15.71 13.16
N SER A 10 -20.10 -16.83 12.43
CA SER A 10 -18.95 -17.28 11.61
C SER A 10 -18.49 -16.24 10.59
N SER A 11 -19.40 -15.36 10.15
CA SER A 11 -19.10 -14.19 9.32
C SER A 11 -18.17 -13.15 9.96
N ARG A 12 -17.80 -13.30 11.25
CA ARG A 12 -16.87 -12.41 11.96
C ARG A 12 -15.42 -12.64 11.51
N GLU A 13 -15.03 -13.85 11.14
CA GLU A 13 -13.68 -14.15 10.63
C GLU A 13 -13.42 -13.44 9.29
N LEU A 14 -14.44 -13.37 8.43
CA LEU A 14 -14.40 -12.66 7.15
C LEU A 14 -14.14 -11.14 7.28
N ARG A 15 -14.33 -10.54 8.47
CA ARG A 15 -14.09 -9.11 8.71
C ARG A 15 -12.62 -8.77 9.01
N VAL A 16 -11.76 -9.76 9.22
CA VAL A 16 -10.35 -9.55 9.59
C VAL A 16 -9.44 -9.44 8.36
N LEU A 17 -9.92 -9.87 7.18
CA LEU A 17 -9.17 -9.92 5.94
C LEU A 17 -9.93 -9.15 4.84
N PRO A 18 -9.75 -7.82 4.68
CA PRO A 18 -10.64 -7.00 3.86
C PRO A 18 -10.63 -7.28 2.34
N SER A 19 -9.73 -8.14 1.84
CA SER A 19 -9.76 -8.67 0.46
C SER A 19 -10.62 -9.95 0.32
N PHE A 20 -11.15 -10.49 1.42
CA PHE A 20 -12.12 -11.58 1.45
C PHE A 20 -13.53 -11.01 1.30
N ALA A 21 -14.04 -11.04 0.08
CA ALA A 21 -15.47 -11.26 -0.07
C ALA A 21 -15.82 -12.65 0.52
N PRO A 22 -16.99 -12.83 1.15
CA PRO A 22 -17.50 -14.18 1.40
C PRO A 22 -17.51 -14.96 0.07
N PRO A 23 -17.17 -16.26 0.08
CA PRO A 23 -17.28 -17.10 -1.11
C PRO A 23 -18.71 -17.07 -1.64
N LEU A 24 -18.87 -17.39 -2.92
CA LEU A 24 -20.20 -17.43 -3.53
C LEU A 24 -21.09 -18.44 -2.78
N PRO A 25 -22.39 -18.16 -2.63
CA PRO A 25 -23.32 -19.12 -2.06
C PRO A 25 -23.27 -20.43 -2.86
N ARG A 26 -23.58 -21.54 -2.20
CA ARG A 26 -23.62 -22.87 -2.81
C ARG A 26 -24.96 -23.52 -2.47
N LEU A 27 -25.80 -23.65 -3.49
CA LEU A 27 -27.12 -24.31 -3.45
C LEU A 27 -26.98 -25.82 -3.73
N SER A 28 -25.99 -26.21 -4.52
CA SER A 28 -25.65 -27.63 -4.74
C SER A 28 -25.11 -28.29 -3.45
N PRO A 29 -25.25 -29.63 -3.29
CA PRO A 29 -24.63 -30.34 -2.18
C PRO A 29 -23.12 -30.08 -2.12
N ARG A 30 -22.59 -29.83 -0.91
CA ARG A 30 -21.15 -29.66 -0.70
C ARG A 30 -20.42 -30.98 -0.92
N PHE A 31 -19.43 -30.99 -1.80
CA PHE A 31 -18.56 -32.14 -1.96
C PHE A 31 -17.57 -32.24 -0.79
N THR A 32 -17.51 -33.41 -0.18
CA THR A 32 -16.46 -33.83 0.77
C THR A 32 -15.84 -35.11 0.24
N ARG A 33 -14.53 -35.09 0.01
CA ARG A 33 -13.78 -36.22 -0.54
C ARG A 33 -13.69 -37.34 0.51
N PRO A 34 -14.19 -38.56 0.22
CA PRO A 34 -14.05 -39.69 1.14
C PRO A 34 -12.58 -40.03 1.41
N GLU A 35 -12.25 -40.50 2.61
CA GLU A 35 -10.88 -40.90 2.93
C GLU A 35 -10.39 -42.00 1.97
N GLY A 36 -9.20 -41.80 1.40
CA GLY A 36 -8.62 -42.68 0.39
C GLY A 36 -9.19 -42.55 -1.03
N ALA A 37 -10.23 -41.74 -1.28
CA ALA A 37 -10.79 -41.56 -2.61
C ALA A 37 -10.12 -40.41 -3.38
N GLU A 38 -9.53 -40.72 -4.53
CA GLU A 38 -8.96 -39.73 -5.45
C GLU A 38 -10.02 -39.11 -6.38
N LYS A 39 -11.00 -38.42 -5.78
CA LYS A 39 -12.07 -37.71 -6.50
C LYS A 39 -12.06 -36.22 -6.20
N TYR A 40 -12.27 -35.39 -7.22
CA TYR A 40 -12.28 -33.92 -7.13
C TYR A 40 -13.41 -33.34 -8.00
N GLU A 41 -13.97 -32.18 -7.67
CA GLU A 41 -14.92 -31.51 -8.57
C GLU A 41 -14.21 -30.92 -9.79
N VAL A 42 -13.05 -30.27 -9.58
CA VAL A 42 -12.22 -29.71 -10.65
C VAL A 42 -10.76 -30.15 -10.51
N VAL A 43 -10.16 -30.58 -11.62
CA VAL A 43 -8.71 -30.78 -11.75
C VAL A 43 -8.13 -29.77 -12.73
N ILE A 44 -7.09 -29.03 -12.34
CA ILE A 44 -6.31 -28.15 -13.23
C ILE A 44 -4.98 -28.83 -13.51
N VAL A 45 -4.60 -28.90 -14.79
CA VAL A 45 -3.33 -29.51 -15.24
C VAL A 45 -2.43 -28.41 -15.79
N GLY A 46 -1.33 -28.13 -15.11
CA GLY A 46 -0.39 -27.05 -15.41
C GLY A 46 -0.60 -25.83 -14.50
N ALA A 47 0.49 -25.32 -13.93
CA ALA A 47 0.52 -24.15 -13.04
C ALA A 47 1.46 -23.05 -13.56
N GLY A 48 1.34 -22.75 -14.85
CA GLY A 48 1.74 -21.45 -15.41
C GLY A 48 0.69 -20.37 -15.11
N PRO A 49 0.82 -19.15 -15.69
CA PRO A 49 -0.05 -18.02 -15.37
C PRO A 49 -1.55 -18.31 -15.52
N ALA A 50 -1.99 -19.00 -16.58
CA ALA A 50 -3.38 -19.39 -16.77
C ALA A 50 -3.89 -20.33 -15.66
N GLY A 51 -3.14 -21.39 -15.35
CA GLY A 51 -3.52 -22.39 -14.36
C GLY A 51 -3.52 -21.84 -12.93
N LEU A 52 -2.53 -21.00 -12.59
CA LEU A 52 -2.47 -20.31 -11.31
C LEU A 52 -3.60 -19.29 -11.14
N MET A 53 -3.92 -18.51 -12.18
CA MET A 53 -5.07 -17.60 -12.17
C MET A 53 -6.37 -18.38 -11.95
N LEU A 54 -6.59 -19.48 -12.70
CA LEU A 54 -7.78 -20.31 -12.53
C LEU A 54 -7.87 -20.92 -11.12
N HIS A 55 -6.78 -21.49 -10.61
CA HIS A 55 -6.73 -22.09 -9.27
C HIS A 55 -7.06 -21.04 -8.20
N LEU A 56 -6.43 -19.86 -8.27
CA LEU A 56 -6.69 -18.76 -7.34
C LEU A 56 -8.17 -18.34 -7.35
N LEU A 57 -8.76 -18.13 -8.53
CA LEU A 57 -10.15 -17.68 -8.66
C LEU A 57 -11.14 -18.75 -8.16
N LEU A 58 -10.97 -20.01 -8.56
CA LEU A 58 -11.84 -21.11 -8.11
C LEU A 58 -11.79 -21.29 -6.58
N ALA A 59 -10.60 -21.20 -5.98
CA ALA A 59 -10.43 -21.27 -4.53
C ALA A 59 -11.05 -20.04 -3.83
N ARG A 60 -10.82 -18.82 -4.37
CA ARG A 60 -11.36 -17.55 -3.86
C ARG A 60 -12.89 -17.49 -3.92
N TYR A 61 -13.50 -18.10 -4.92
CA TYR A 61 -14.95 -18.14 -5.09
C TYR A 61 -15.64 -19.24 -4.26
N GLY A 62 -14.90 -20.23 -3.76
CA GLY A 62 -15.38 -21.14 -2.70
C GLY A 62 -15.02 -22.61 -2.81
N LEU A 63 -14.27 -23.05 -3.83
CA LEU A 63 -13.84 -24.45 -3.92
C LEU A 63 -12.73 -24.76 -2.92
N SER A 64 -12.91 -25.83 -2.13
CA SER A 64 -11.93 -26.31 -1.14
C SER A 64 -10.85 -27.20 -1.77
N ASP A 65 -9.75 -27.44 -1.04
CA ASP A 65 -8.73 -28.41 -1.42
C ASP A 65 -9.28 -29.84 -1.65
N ASP A 66 -10.40 -30.20 -1.06
CA ASP A 66 -11.04 -31.50 -1.36
C ASP A 66 -11.81 -31.47 -2.68
N SER A 67 -12.31 -30.31 -3.09
CA SER A 67 -13.05 -30.12 -4.35
C SER A 67 -12.12 -29.78 -5.53
N LEU A 68 -10.94 -29.22 -5.27
CA LEU A 68 -10.05 -28.66 -6.28
C LEU A 68 -8.63 -29.24 -6.15
N LEU A 69 -8.06 -29.67 -7.27
CA LEU A 69 -6.67 -30.11 -7.37
C LEU A 69 -6.00 -29.41 -8.56
N CYS A 70 -4.92 -28.68 -8.32
CA CYS A 70 -4.02 -28.23 -9.39
C CYS A 70 -2.73 -29.05 -9.34
N ILE A 71 -2.35 -29.64 -10.48
CA ILE A 71 -1.09 -30.39 -10.63
C ILE A 71 -0.14 -29.65 -11.57
N ASP A 72 1.16 -29.79 -11.36
CA ASP A 72 2.18 -29.32 -12.30
C ASP A 72 3.39 -30.24 -12.32
N ALA A 73 3.94 -30.48 -13.52
CA ALA A 73 5.06 -31.38 -13.71
C ALA A 73 6.40 -30.81 -13.23
N LYS A 74 6.53 -29.48 -13.07
CA LYS A 74 7.77 -28.83 -12.63
C LYS A 74 7.88 -28.93 -11.10
N PRO A 75 9.11 -28.96 -10.55
CA PRO A 75 9.34 -28.97 -9.10
C PRO A 75 9.03 -27.64 -8.41
N SER A 76 9.02 -26.53 -9.14
CA SER A 76 8.83 -25.18 -8.62
C SER A 76 8.21 -24.24 -9.67
N THR A 77 7.94 -22.99 -9.27
CA THR A 77 7.78 -21.86 -10.20
C THR A 77 9.00 -21.69 -11.11
N LEU A 78 8.81 -20.98 -12.23
CA LEU A 78 9.87 -20.73 -13.20
C LEU A 78 10.97 -19.81 -12.63
N LYS A 79 12.22 -20.30 -12.66
CA LYS A 79 13.43 -19.51 -12.38
C LYS A 79 13.83 -18.59 -13.54
N SER A 80 13.49 -18.97 -14.77
CA SER A 80 13.68 -18.16 -15.99
C SER A 80 12.35 -18.10 -16.73
N GLY A 81 11.77 -16.91 -16.78
CA GLY A 81 10.45 -16.61 -17.33
C GLY A 81 10.48 -16.32 -18.83
N GLN A 82 9.48 -16.82 -19.55
CA GLN A 82 9.37 -16.62 -21.00
C GLN A 82 8.55 -15.37 -21.33
N ALA A 83 7.59 -15.00 -20.47
CA ALA A 83 6.83 -13.76 -20.56
C ALA A 83 7.27 -12.72 -19.50
N ASP A 84 6.85 -11.47 -19.73
CA ASP A 84 7.17 -10.32 -18.89
C ASP A 84 6.13 -9.18 -18.96
N GLY A 85 5.64 -8.84 -20.16
CA GLY A 85 4.67 -7.77 -20.37
C GLY A 85 3.27 -8.05 -19.79
N LEU A 86 2.72 -7.06 -19.07
CA LEU A 86 1.35 -7.03 -18.54
C LEU A 86 0.58 -5.83 -19.11
N GLN A 87 -0.46 -6.13 -19.87
CA GLN A 87 -1.29 -5.17 -20.58
C GLN A 87 -2.29 -4.46 -19.66
N PRO A 88 -2.75 -3.23 -19.99
CA PRO A 88 -3.69 -2.45 -19.18
C PRO A 88 -4.91 -3.21 -18.66
N ARG A 89 -5.58 -4.03 -19.48
CA ARG A 89 -6.73 -4.82 -19.00
C ARG A 89 -6.34 -5.87 -17.97
N THR A 90 -5.16 -6.48 -18.10
CA THR A 90 -4.63 -7.41 -17.09
C THR A 90 -4.31 -6.67 -15.80
N LEU A 91 -3.75 -5.46 -15.86
CA LEU A 91 -3.48 -4.61 -14.70
C LEU A 91 -4.79 -4.18 -13.99
N GLU A 92 -5.85 -3.85 -14.72
CA GLU A 92 -7.20 -3.63 -14.17
C GLU A 92 -7.72 -4.85 -13.40
N VAL A 93 -7.64 -6.04 -14.00
CA VAL A 93 -8.06 -7.30 -13.34
C VAL A 93 -7.21 -7.58 -12.10
N PHE A 94 -5.88 -7.47 -12.19
CA PHE A 94 -4.97 -7.65 -11.05
C PHE A 94 -5.23 -6.62 -9.94
N LYS A 95 -5.62 -5.39 -10.27
CA LYS A 95 -5.99 -4.38 -9.28
C LYS A 95 -7.29 -4.75 -8.57
N SER A 96 -8.31 -5.21 -9.31
CA SER A 96 -9.58 -5.70 -8.73
C SER A 96 -9.41 -6.97 -7.87
N LEU A 97 -8.33 -7.74 -8.08
CA LEU A 97 -7.96 -8.89 -7.26
C LEU A 97 -7.12 -8.51 -6.02
N GLY A 98 -6.52 -7.32 -6.00
CA GLY A 98 -5.59 -6.87 -4.95
C GLY A 98 -4.14 -7.34 -5.14
N LEU A 99 -3.74 -7.63 -6.39
CA LEU A 99 -2.44 -8.21 -6.76
C LEU A 99 -1.52 -7.23 -7.51
N ALA A 100 -2.04 -6.12 -8.03
CA ALA A 100 -1.28 -5.20 -8.87
C ALA A 100 -0.21 -4.38 -8.13
N ASP A 101 -0.31 -4.21 -6.80
CA ASP A 101 0.51 -3.22 -6.07
C ASP A 101 2.02 -3.51 -6.15
N GLU A 102 2.46 -4.77 -6.08
CA GLU A 102 3.88 -5.13 -6.27
C GLU A 102 4.33 -4.89 -7.71
N ILE A 103 3.48 -5.24 -8.68
CA ILE A 103 3.76 -5.12 -10.12
C ILE A 103 3.94 -3.66 -10.52
N LEU A 104 3.03 -2.79 -10.07
CA LEU A 104 3.07 -1.35 -10.32
C LEU A 104 4.22 -0.65 -9.58
N THR A 105 4.73 -1.22 -8.48
CA THR A 105 5.83 -0.62 -7.70
C THR A 105 7.21 -1.02 -8.23
N ASP A 106 7.38 -2.30 -8.58
CA ASP A 106 8.69 -2.88 -8.88
C ASP A 106 8.91 -3.23 -10.37
N GLY A 107 7.84 -3.27 -11.18
CA GLY A 107 7.92 -3.49 -12.63
C GLY A 107 8.45 -2.27 -13.39
N CYS A 108 8.90 -2.47 -14.62
CA CYS A 108 9.26 -1.37 -15.51
C CYS A 108 8.02 -0.89 -16.29
N HIS A 109 7.71 0.39 -16.21
CA HIS A 109 6.56 1.00 -16.89
C HIS A 109 6.97 1.42 -18.31
N MET A 110 6.23 0.95 -19.32
CA MET A 110 6.38 1.37 -20.71
C MET A 110 5.29 2.38 -21.04
N GLU A 111 5.64 3.66 -20.99
CA GLU A 111 4.73 4.78 -21.32
C GLU A 111 4.84 5.19 -22.80
N GLU A 112 6.03 5.05 -23.40
CA GLU A 112 6.36 5.50 -24.76
C GLU A 112 7.02 4.40 -25.60
N VAL A 113 6.77 4.43 -26.91
CA VAL A 113 7.47 3.63 -27.93
C VAL A 113 8.25 4.56 -28.86
N ALA A 114 9.54 4.29 -29.04
CA ALA A 114 10.39 4.96 -30.01
C ALA A 114 10.54 4.12 -31.29
N PHE A 115 10.25 4.71 -32.44
CA PHE A 115 10.44 4.07 -33.75
C PHE A 115 11.72 4.55 -34.41
N TRP A 116 12.62 3.61 -34.65
CA TRP A 116 13.90 3.82 -35.32
C TRP A 116 13.89 3.13 -36.67
N ASN A 117 14.15 3.88 -37.74
CA ASN A 117 14.11 3.41 -39.12
C ASN A 117 15.43 3.74 -39.84
N PRO A 118 15.70 3.17 -41.02
CA PRO A 118 16.89 3.54 -41.81
C PRO A 118 16.85 5.03 -42.15
N SER A 119 17.96 5.75 -41.92
CA SER A 119 18.02 7.19 -42.20
C SER A 119 18.19 7.45 -43.71
N SER A 120 17.69 8.60 -44.15
CA SER A 120 17.98 9.14 -45.48
C SER A 120 19.32 9.90 -45.54
N ASP A 121 19.92 10.20 -44.39
CA ASP A 121 21.23 10.84 -44.24
C ASP A 121 22.34 9.80 -44.41
N LYS A 122 23.27 10.02 -45.35
CA LYS A 122 24.35 9.07 -45.65
C LYS A 122 25.35 8.89 -44.50
N GLU A 123 25.38 9.81 -43.53
CA GLU A 123 26.22 9.72 -42.34
C GLU A 123 25.55 8.90 -41.20
N LYS A 124 24.28 8.52 -41.34
CA LYS A 124 23.50 7.78 -40.32
C LYS A 124 22.95 6.47 -40.86
N VAL A 125 23.03 5.40 -40.08
CA VAL A 125 22.48 4.09 -40.47
C VAL A 125 21.00 3.96 -40.07
N ILE A 126 20.67 4.37 -38.83
CA ILE A 126 19.30 4.45 -38.32
C ILE A 126 19.06 5.82 -37.67
N GLU A 127 17.80 6.28 -37.65
CA GLU A 127 17.37 7.48 -36.94
C GLU A 127 16.00 7.31 -36.29
N ARG A 128 15.77 8.05 -35.19
CA ARG A 128 14.47 8.07 -34.53
C ARG A 128 13.48 8.92 -35.32
N THR A 129 12.51 8.25 -35.90
CA THR A 129 11.44 8.85 -36.72
C THR A 129 10.29 9.40 -35.89
N SER A 130 9.89 8.70 -34.82
CA SER A 130 8.79 9.12 -33.96
C SER A 130 8.90 8.56 -32.55
N ILE A 131 8.20 9.20 -31.61
CA ILE A 131 7.87 8.67 -30.28
C ILE A 131 6.36 8.79 -30.13
N VAL A 132 5.69 7.72 -29.69
CA VAL A 132 4.23 7.69 -29.45
C VAL A 132 3.92 7.05 -28.09
N PRO A 133 2.74 7.30 -27.50
CA PRO A 133 2.28 6.55 -26.32
C PRO A 133 2.18 5.05 -26.59
N ASP A 134 2.66 4.23 -25.65
CA ASP A 134 2.56 2.76 -25.72
C ASP A 134 1.12 2.27 -25.61
N VAL A 135 0.29 2.99 -24.85
CA VAL A 135 -1.16 2.82 -24.77
C VAL A 135 -1.81 4.11 -25.24
N SER A 136 -2.69 4.00 -26.24
CA SER A 136 -3.41 5.14 -26.83
C SER A 136 -4.94 5.05 -26.66
N VAL A 137 -5.46 3.93 -26.15
CA VAL A 137 -6.88 3.79 -25.81
C VAL A 137 -7.16 4.14 -24.34
N PRO A 138 -8.32 4.72 -24.01
CA PRO A 138 -8.71 4.98 -22.62
C PRO A 138 -8.71 3.72 -21.74
N ALA A 139 -7.78 3.66 -20.80
CA ALA A 139 -7.63 2.59 -19.81
C ALA A 139 -7.28 3.19 -18.44
N ARG A 140 -7.51 2.41 -17.36
CA ARG A 140 -7.13 2.85 -16.00
C ARG A 140 -5.62 3.09 -15.86
N PHE A 141 -4.83 2.26 -16.54
CA PHE A 141 -3.38 2.32 -16.58
C PHE A 141 -2.96 2.60 -18.02
N GLN A 142 -2.42 3.79 -18.27
CA GLN A 142 -2.02 4.28 -19.61
C GLN A 142 -0.59 3.82 -19.97
N HIS A 143 -0.25 2.58 -19.62
CA HIS A 143 1.06 1.98 -19.83
C HIS A 143 0.98 0.45 -19.78
N GLU A 144 1.87 -0.22 -20.49
CA GLU A 144 2.21 -1.64 -20.24
C GLU A 144 3.24 -1.71 -19.10
N VAL A 145 3.23 -2.78 -18.29
CA VAL A 145 4.26 -2.99 -17.24
C VAL A 145 4.97 -4.30 -17.48
N THR A 146 6.31 -4.29 -17.50
CA THR A 146 7.12 -5.50 -17.67
C THR A 146 7.73 -5.95 -16.35
N ILE A 147 7.60 -7.24 -16.04
CA ILE A 147 8.14 -7.86 -14.83
C ILE A 147 8.29 -9.38 -15.04
N HIS A 148 9.39 -9.99 -14.59
CA HIS A 148 9.68 -11.41 -14.80
C HIS A 148 8.49 -12.32 -14.42
N GLN A 149 8.05 -13.18 -15.35
CA GLN A 149 6.93 -14.12 -15.14
C GLN A 149 7.00 -14.90 -13.82
N GLY A 150 8.18 -15.32 -13.36
CA GLY A 150 8.32 -16.01 -12.07
C GLY A 150 7.88 -15.18 -10.86
N ARG A 151 7.91 -13.83 -10.93
CA ARG A 151 7.32 -12.94 -9.92
C ARG A 151 5.80 -12.95 -9.99
N ILE A 152 5.22 -12.96 -11.19
CA ILE A 152 3.76 -13.03 -11.40
C ILE A 152 3.22 -14.38 -10.89
N GLU A 153 3.87 -15.49 -11.24
CA GLU A 153 3.55 -16.82 -10.72
C GLU A 153 3.62 -16.85 -9.18
N ARG A 154 4.69 -16.27 -8.59
CA ARG A 154 4.83 -16.15 -7.13
C ARG A 154 3.73 -15.30 -6.50
N ILE A 155 3.32 -14.18 -7.10
CA ILE A 155 2.24 -13.32 -6.58
C ILE A 155 0.92 -14.10 -6.53
N LEU A 156 0.57 -14.79 -7.62
CA LEU A 156 -0.63 -15.64 -7.69
C LEU A 156 -0.58 -16.78 -6.66
N GLU A 157 0.54 -17.49 -6.56
CA GLU A 157 0.72 -18.60 -5.61
C GLU A 157 0.74 -18.12 -4.15
N THR A 158 1.24 -16.92 -3.87
CA THR A 158 1.23 -16.31 -2.52
C THR A 158 -0.18 -15.91 -2.07
N ASP A 159 -1.04 -15.41 -2.97
CA ASP A 159 -2.45 -15.13 -2.63
C ASP A 159 -3.28 -16.42 -2.57
N LEU A 160 -2.97 -17.42 -3.41
CA LEU A 160 -3.61 -18.74 -3.38
C LEU A 160 -3.48 -19.43 -2.01
N LEU A 161 -2.32 -19.31 -1.35
CA LEU A 161 -2.09 -19.85 0.00
C LEU A 161 -2.98 -19.24 1.10
N ARG A 162 -3.79 -18.22 0.79
CA ARG A 162 -4.83 -17.69 1.68
C ARG A 162 -6.14 -18.49 1.64
N TYR A 163 -6.37 -19.23 0.55
CA TYR A 163 -7.60 -20.00 0.30
C TYR A 163 -7.34 -21.52 0.25
N SER A 164 -6.16 -21.93 -0.24
CA SER A 164 -5.73 -23.32 -0.33
C SER A 164 -4.61 -23.61 0.67
N LYS A 165 -4.72 -24.70 1.44
CA LYS A 165 -3.64 -25.20 2.30
C LYS A 165 -2.68 -26.11 1.54
N ARG A 166 -3.18 -26.80 0.50
CA ARG A 166 -2.38 -27.67 -0.38
C ARG A 166 -1.50 -26.88 -1.34
N GLY A 167 -2.01 -25.79 -1.90
CA GLY A 167 -1.38 -25.10 -3.03
C GLY A 167 -1.33 -26.00 -4.28
N VAL A 168 -0.36 -25.73 -5.16
CA VAL A 168 -0.12 -26.55 -6.36
C VAL A 168 0.61 -27.84 -6.00
N GLN A 169 0.09 -28.98 -6.48
CA GLN A 169 0.81 -30.25 -6.38
C GLN A 169 1.89 -30.35 -7.49
N ARG A 170 3.11 -29.97 -7.13
CA ARG A 170 4.32 -30.04 -7.99
C ARG A 170 4.78 -31.49 -8.22
N ASN A 171 5.80 -31.69 -9.07
CA ASN A 171 6.34 -33.00 -9.47
C ASN A 171 5.28 -34.01 -9.96
N THR A 172 4.16 -33.51 -10.48
CA THR A 172 2.99 -34.33 -10.81
C THR A 172 2.55 -34.04 -12.24
N LYS A 173 2.86 -34.97 -13.14
CA LYS A 173 2.51 -34.84 -14.57
C LYS A 173 1.24 -35.63 -14.90
N LEU A 174 0.44 -35.11 -15.83
CA LEU A 174 -0.62 -35.89 -16.47
C LEU A 174 0.01 -36.84 -17.49
N VAL A 175 -0.42 -38.11 -17.46
CA VAL A 175 -0.02 -39.15 -18.41
C VAL A 175 -1.11 -39.36 -19.46
N ASP A 176 -2.36 -39.50 -19.02
CA ASP A 176 -3.53 -39.71 -19.88
C ASP A 176 -4.80 -39.11 -19.26
N VAL A 177 -5.78 -38.75 -20.09
CA VAL A 177 -7.12 -38.34 -19.66
C VAL A 177 -8.19 -38.83 -20.64
N LYS A 178 -9.28 -39.37 -20.10
CA LYS A 178 -10.45 -39.83 -20.88
C LYS A 178 -11.76 -39.56 -20.16
N ILE A 179 -12.86 -39.55 -20.91
CA ILE A 179 -14.22 -39.46 -20.35
C ILE A 179 -14.79 -40.88 -20.31
N ASP A 180 -14.89 -41.45 -19.11
CA ASP A 180 -15.46 -42.78 -18.83
C ASP A 180 -16.73 -42.62 -17.97
N LYS A 181 -17.89 -42.70 -18.61
CA LYS A 181 -19.19 -42.68 -17.92
C LYS A 181 -19.63 -44.02 -17.35
N ALA A 182 -19.01 -45.13 -17.75
CA ALA A 182 -19.45 -46.46 -17.33
C ALA A 182 -19.01 -46.77 -15.90
N GLY A 183 -17.87 -46.22 -15.46
CA GLY A 183 -17.38 -46.35 -14.09
C GLY A 183 -18.11 -45.46 -13.06
N ASP A 184 -18.16 -44.15 -13.29
CA ASP A 184 -18.75 -43.17 -12.38
C ASP A 184 -19.39 -42.02 -13.18
N ALA A 185 -20.71 -41.87 -13.06
CA ALA A 185 -21.49 -40.89 -13.80
C ALA A 185 -21.44 -39.47 -13.20
N GLU A 186 -21.09 -39.33 -11.92
CA GLU A 186 -20.90 -38.01 -11.28
C GLU A 186 -19.50 -37.47 -11.60
N PHE A 187 -18.47 -38.34 -11.52
CA PHE A 187 -17.08 -38.02 -11.81
C PHE A 187 -16.59 -38.75 -13.09
N PRO A 188 -17.08 -38.37 -14.30
CA PRO A 188 -16.82 -39.12 -15.53
C PRO A 188 -15.43 -38.87 -16.13
N VAL A 189 -14.70 -37.82 -15.74
CA VAL A 189 -13.35 -37.57 -16.26
C VAL A 189 -12.36 -38.40 -15.46
N VAL A 190 -11.64 -39.30 -16.12
CA VAL A 190 -10.60 -40.15 -15.54
C VAL A 190 -9.25 -39.65 -16.03
N ALA A 191 -8.37 -39.30 -15.10
CA ALA A 191 -7.02 -38.86 -15.38
C ALA A 191 -5.99 -39.79 -14.72
N GLN A 192 -4.98 -40.21 -15.47
CA GLN A 192 -3.80 -40.87 -14.93
C GLN A 192 -2.73 -39.81 -14.68
N ILE A 193 -2.28 -39.71 -13.44
CA ILE A 193 -1.22 -38.79 -13.04
C ILE A 193 -0.06 -39.57 -12.44
N GLU A 194 1.16 -39.11 -12.71
CA GLU A 194 2.38 -39.67 -12.15
C GLU A 194 3.00 -38.63 -11.22
N THR A 195 3.12 -38.97 -9.93
CA THR A 195 3.78 -38.16 -8.90
C THR A 195 5.04 -38.90 -8.46
N ASP A 196 6.20 -38.29 -8.60
CA ASP A 196 7.50 -38.87 -8.21
C ASP A 196 7.73 -40.31 -8.74
N GLY A 197 7.28 -40.58 -9.98
CA GLY A 197 7.38 -41.90 -10.62
C GLY A 197 6.25 -42.88 -10.30
N ILE A 198 5.35 -42.55 -9.36
CA ILE A 198 4.22 -43.39 -8.97
C ILE A 198 2.96 -42.95 -9.76
N CYS A 199 2.47 -43.84 -10.63
CA CYS A 199 1.21 -43.63 -11.34
C CYS A 199 0.00 -43.92 -10.44
N ARG A 200 -0.96 -42.98 -10.38
CA ARG A 200 -2.27 -43.14 -9.75
C ARG A 200 -3.38 -42.62 -10.66
N THR A 201 -4.58 -43.17 -10.50
CA THR A 201 -5.77 -42.74 -11.25
C THR A 201 -6.62 -41.85 -10.35
N ILE A 202 -7.02 -40.69 -10.87
CA ILE A 202 -7.94 -39.75 -10.22
C ILE A 202 -9.20 -39.60 -11.07
N ARG A 203 -10.33 -39.23 -10.46
CA ARG A 203 -11.58 -38.92 -11.16
C ARG A 203 -12.06 -37.49 -10.87
N SER A 204 -12.69 -36.85 -11.85
CA SER A 204 -13.20 -35.48 -11.69
C SER A 204 -14.53 -35.21 -12.40
N LYS A 205 -15.28 -34.20 -11.93
CA LYS A 205 -16.48 -33.70 -12.62
C LYS A 205 -16.08 -32.90 -13.86
N HIS A 206 -15.04 -32.08 -13.73
CA HIS A 206 -14.43 -31.31 -14.81
C HIS A 206 -12.90 -31.29 -14.70
N LEU A 207 -12.20 -31.21 -15.84
CA LEU A 207 -10.75 -31.05 -15.91
C LEU A 207 -10.39 -29.88 -16.84
N VAL A 208 -9.40 -29.08 -16.46
CA VAL A 208 -8.94 -27.92 -17.25
C VAL A 208 -7.45 -28.04 -17.57
N GLY A 209 -7.12 -28.11 -18.86
CA GLY A 209 -5.75 -28.10 -19.37
C GLY A 209 -5.20 -26.69 -19.49
N ALA A 210 -4.28 -26.34 -18.60
CA ALA A 210 -3.45 -25.13 -18.61
C ALA A 210 -1.96 -25.50 -18.84
N ASP A 211 -1.73 -26.63 -19.51
CA ASP A 211 -0.44 -27.31 -19.69
C ASP A 211 0.33 -26.90 -20.97
N GLY A 212 -0.04 -25.73 -21.51
CA GLY A 212 0.74 -24.98 -22.50
C GLY A 212 0.69 -25.51 -23.94
N ALA A 213 1.58 -24.98 -24.79
CA ALA A 213 1.61 -25.26 -26.24
C ALA A 213 1.71 -26.77 -26.57
N HIS A 214 2.32 -27.56 -25.68
CA HIS A 214 2.42 -29.01 -25.78
C HIS A 214 1.45 -29.76 -24.84
N SER A 215 0.27 -29.20 -24.60
CA SER A 215 -0.80 -29.79 -23.78
C SER A 215 -1.03 -31.27 -24.05
N VAL A 216 -0.93 -32.08 -22.99
CA VAL A 216 -1.32 -33.49 -22.93
C VAL A 216 -2.84 -33.58 -22.96
N VAL A 217 -3.54 -32.73 -22.20
CA VAL A 217 -5.01 -32.69 -22.13
C VAL A 217 -5.61 -32.54 -23.52
N ARG A 218 -5.13 -31.54 -24.29
CA ARG A 218 -5.56 -31.29 -25.67
C ARG A 218 -5.39 -32.54 -26.56
N ARG A 219 -4.23 -33.21 -26.47
CA ARG A 219 -3.92 -34.40 -27.30
C ARG A 219 -4.81 -35.60 -26.96
N CYS A 220 -4.95 -35.94 -25.67
CA CYS A 220 -5.80 -37.05 -25.24
C CYS A 220 -7.28 -36.82 -25.63
N MET A 221 -7.70 -35.56 -25.65
CA MET A 221 -9.03 -35.13 -26.09
C MET A 221 -9.20 -35.02 -27.62
N GLY A 222 -8.17 -35.33 -28.42
CA GLY A 222 -8.23 -35.30 -29.89
C GLY A 222 -8.26 -33.90 -30.52
N LEU A 223 -8.17 -32.84 -29.71
CA LEU A 223 -8.14 -31.45 -30.16
C LEU A 223 -6.80 -31.12 -30.85
N LYS A 224 -6.83 -30.37 -31.94
CA LYS A 224 -5.65 -30.03 -32.76
C LYS A 224 -5.45 -28.52 -32.80
N LEU A 225 -4.20 -28.08 -32.65
CA LEU A 225 -3.82 -26.70 -32.97
C LEU A 225 -3.71 -26.58 -34.50
N VAL A 226 -4.65 -25.85 -35.10
CA VAL A 226 -4.70 -25.53 -36.53
C VAL A 226 -4.12 -24.13 -36.74
N GLY A 227 -3.29 -23.98 -37.77
CA GLY A 227 -2.68 -22.70 -38.11
C GLY A 227 -1.32 -22.86 -38.78
N GLU A 228 -0.78 -21.74 -39.22
CA GLU A 228 0.42 -21.66 -40.03
C GLU A 228 1.67 -21.48 -39.15
N SER A 229 2.84 -21.49 -39.78
CA SER A 229 4.10 -21.20 -39.10
C SER A 229 4.96 -20.44 -40.07
N MET A 230 5.32 -19.22 -39.68
CA MET A 230 6.17 -18.35 -40.47
C MET A 230 7.61 -18.86 -40.34
N ASP A 231 8.40 -18.74 -41.40
CA ASP A 231 9.78 -19.25 -41.41
C ASP A 231 10.76 -18.36 -40.62
N HIS A 232 10.38 -17.12 -40.29
CA HIS A 232 11.21 -16.20 -39.52
C HIS A 232 11.52 -16.70 -38.11
N VAL A 233 12.82 -16.88 -37.84
CA VAL A 233 13.37 -17.20 -36.52
C VAL A 233 13.81 -15.91 -35.82
N TRP A 234 13.51 -15.83 -34.53
CA TRP A 234 13.86 -14.70 -33.69
C TRP A 234 14.64 -15.16 -32.46
N GLY A 235 15.75 -14.50 -32.18
CA GLY A 235 16.44 -14.60 -30.90
C GLY A 235 15.77 -13.73 -29.85
N VAL A 236 15.78 -14.18 -28.60
CA VAL A 236 15.46 -13.39 -27.41
C VAL A 236 16.62 -13.51 -26.44
N VAL A 237 17.02 -12.39 -25.85
CA VAL A 237 18.02 -12.36 -24.78
C VAL A 237 17.64 -11.33 -23.71
N ASP A 238 17.68 -11.76 -22.45
CA ASP A 238 17.52 -10.92 -21.25
C ASP A 238 18.92 -10.65 -20.69
N LEU A 239 19.32 -9.39 -20.63
CA LEU A 239 20.65 -9.00 -20.16
C LEU A 239 20.67 -7.63 -19.46
N VAL A 240 21.74 -7.37 -18.72
CA VAL A 240 22.14 -6.01 -18.36
C VAL A 240 23.01 -5.45 -19.49
N VAL A 241 22.48 -4.46 -20.22
CA VAL A 241 23.10 -3.86 -21.40
C VAL A 241 24.07 -2.74 -21.03
N ASP A 242 25.22 -2.70 -21.70
CA ASP A 242 26.08 -1.53 -21.90
C ASP A 242 25.99 -1.07 -23.37
N THR A 243 25.61 0.19 -23.59
CA THR A 243 25.33 0.78 -24.91
C THR A 243 25.30 2.31 -24.83
N ASP A 244 25.62 2.99 -25.92
CA ASP A 244 25.37 4.41 -26.15
C ASP A 244 24.04 4.70 -26.89
N PHE A 245 23.24 3.67 -27.19
CA PHE A 245 21.93 3.83 -27.82
C PHE A 245 20.97 4.60 -26.89
N PRO A 246 20.48 5.79 -27.31
CA PRO A 246 19.87 6.75 -26.39
C PRO A 246 18.50 6.33 -25.83
N ASP A 247 17.81 5.39 -26.49
CA ASP A 247 16.47 4.92 -26.09
C ASP A 247 16.46 3.50 -25.51
N ILE A 248 17.60 2.93 -25.09
CA ILE A 248 17.66 1.55 -24.54
C ILE A 248 16.73 1.30 -23.34
N ARG A 249 16.26 2.36 -22.68
CA ARG A 249 15.30 2.32 -21.56
C ARG A 249 13.85 2.67 -21.93
N ARG A 250 13.54 2.82 -23.23
CA ARG A 250 12.18 2.89 -23.79
C ARG A 250 11.87 1.60 -24.56
N ARG A 251 10.59 1.32 -24.77
CA ARG A 251 10.19 0.33 -25.79
C ARG A 251 10.65 0.85 -27.14
N CYS A 252 11.40 0.07 -27.91
CA CYS A 252 11.84 0.48 -29.25
C CYS A 252 11.46 -0.57 -30.28
N ALA A 253 10.97 -0.12 -31.42
CA ALA A 253 10.95 -0.90 -32.65
C ALA A 253 12.03 -0.32 -33.58
N ILE A 254 13.04 -1.12 -33.89
CA ILE A 254 14.20 -0.73 -34.68
C ILE A 254 14.17 -1.53 -35.98
N HIS A 255 14.05 -0.85 -37.10
CA HIS A 255 14.21 -1.38 -38.44
C HIS A 255 15.52 -0.86 -39.02
N SER A 256 16.42 -1.76 -39.40
CA SER A 256 17.72 -1.42 -39.99
C SER A 256 17.95 -2.18 -41.30
N PRO A 257 18.89 -1.76 -42.15
CA PRO A 257 19.30 -2.55 -43.32
C PRO A 257 19.81 -3.95 -42.99
N ALA A 258 20.27 -4.19 -41.76
CA ALA A 258 20.78 -5.48 -41.28
C ALA A 258 19.71 -6.40 -40.65
N GLY A 259 18.48 -5.91 -40.47
CA GLY A 259 17.37 -6.63 -39.81
C GLY A 259 16.69 -5.81 -38.72
N SER A 260 15.62 -6.37 -38.15
CA SER A 260 14.79 -5.70 -37.14
C SER A 260 15.10 -6.16 -35.71
N VAL A 261 15.06 -5.22 -34.76
CA VAL A 261 15.20 -5.48 -33.31
C VAL A 261 14.07 -4.80 -32.55
N MET A 262 13.51 -5.49 -31.55
CA MET A 262 12.61 -4.87 -30.57
C MET A 262 13.29 -4.82 -29.20
N VAL A 263 13.35 -3.63 -28.61
CA VAL A 263 13.86 -3.40 -27.26
C VAL A 263 12.68 -3.35 -26.31
N ILE A 264 12.69 -4.21 -25.29
CA ILE A 264 11.75 -4.21 -24.18
C ILE A 264 12.54 -3.89 -22.90
N PRO A 265 12.41 -2.69 -22.32
CA PRO A 265 13.02 -2.38 -21.03
C PRO A 265 12.37 -3.26 -19.94
N ARG A 266 13.17 -3.66 -18.95
CA ARG A 266 12.79 -4.62 -17.91
C ARG A 266 13.10 -4.10 -16.52
N GLU A 267 12.57 -4.78 -15.53
CA GLU A 267 12.59 -4.36 -14.13
C GLU A 267 14.01 -4.26 -13.55
N ARG A 268 14.09 -3.59 -12.39
CA ARG A 268 15.31 -3.49 -11.61
C ARG A 268 15.55 -4.78 -10.82
N ILE A 269 16.73 -5.37 -10.97
CA ILE A 269 17.16 -6.55 -10.21
C ILE A 269 17.86 -6.17 -8.90
N ALA A 270 18.08 -7.14 -8.02
CA ALA A 270 18.57 -6.92 -6.65
C ALA A 270 19.99 -6.32 -6.57
N THR A 271 20.80 -6.42 -7.63
CA THR A 271 22.11 -5.74 -7.76
C THR A 271 21.97 -4.22 -7.91
N GLY A 272 20.76 -3.75 -8.28
CA GLY A 272 20.45 -2.36 -8.56
C GLY A 272 20.45 -2.00 -10.04
N ASP A 273 20.96 -2.88 -10.90
CA ASP A 273 20.90 -2.76 -12.36
C ASP A 273 19.49 -3.03 -12.92
N TYR A 274 19.28 -2.62 -14.17
CA TYR A 274 18.03 -2.81 -14.91
C TYR A 274 18.25 -3.75 -16.09
N LEU A 275 17.47 -4.81 -16.15
CA LEU A 275 17.46 -5.73 -17.29
C LEU A 275 16.94 -5.04 -18.56
N THR A 276 17.22 -5.63 -19.71
CA THR A 276 16.61 -5.30 -21.00
C THR A 276 16.43 -6.61 -21.75
N ARG A 277 15.26 -6.81 -22.35
CA ARG A 277 14.98 -7.91 -23.26
C ARG A 277 15.12 -7.41 -24.69
N LEU A 278 15.93 -8.09 -25.49
CA LEU A 278 16.07 -7.83 -26.92
C LEU A 278 15.44 -8.97 -27.71
N TYR A 279 14.51 -8.65 -28.60
CA TYR A 279 14.05 -9.55 -29.65
C TYR A 279 14.79 -9.21 -30.93
N VAL A 280 15.57 -10.15 -31.48
CA VAL A 280 16.45 -9.93 -32.62
C VAL A 280 16.03 -10.83 -33.78
N GLN A 281 15.75 -10.25 -34.94
CA GLN A 281 15.49 -11.03 -36.15
C GLN A 281 16.79 -11.69 -36.63
N VAL A 282 16.77 -13.00 -36.85
CA VAL A 282 17.89 -13.73 -37.43
C VAL A 282 17.58 -13.94 -38.93
N PRO A 283 18.36 -13.38 -39.87
CA PRO A 283 18.15 -13.56 -41.30
C PRO A 283 18.26 -15.01 -41.75
N GLU A 284 17.58 -15.31 -42.85
CA GLU A 284 17.71 -16.58 -43.55
C GLU A 284 18.82 -16.47 -44.60
N GLU A 285 20.07 -16.81 -44.26
CA GLU A 285 21.08 -17.40 -45.15
C GLU A 285 22.44 -17.57 -44.45
N THR A 286 22.95 -18.81 -44.41
CA THR A 286 24.34 -19.03 -44.85
C THR A 286 24.30 -19.15 -46.37
N PRO A 287 25.25 -18.56 -47.12
CA PRO A 287 25.41 -18.88 -48.53
C PRO A 287 25.64 -20.39 -48.68
N PRO A 288 25.12 -21.04 -49.73
CA PRO A 288 25.54 -22.39 -50.06
C PRO A 288 27.05 -22.39 -50.31
N GLU A 289 27.80 -23.28 -49.65
CA GLU A 289 29.10 -23.66 -50.17
C GLU A 289 28.90 -24.24 -51.58
N GLU A 290 29.77 -23.85 -52.51
CA GLU A 290 29.75 -24.30 -53.90
C GLU A 290 30.14 -25.79 -54.01
N ASP A 291 29.29 -26.72 -53.55
CA ASP A 291 29.33 -28.14 -53.96
C ASP A 291 28.14 -28.96 -53.42
N GLN A 292 26.91 -28.71 -53.92
CA GLN A 292 25.87 -29.76 -54.09
C GLN A 292 24.62 -29.23 -54.82
N LYS A 293 24.41 -29.66 -56.08
CA LYS A 293 23.13 -29.50 -56.78
C LYS A 293 22.15 -30.61 -56.34
N PRO A 294 20.92 -30.30 -55.89
CA PRO A 294 19.89 -31.32 -55.68
C PRO A 294 19.35 -31.83 -57.01
N VAL A 295 19.18 -33.15 -57.13
CA VAL A 295 18.49 -33.81 -58.25
C VAL A 295 17.12 -34.31 -57.78
N ASN A 296 16.09 -33.92 -58.54
CA ASN A 296 14.69 -34.40 -58.48
C ASN A 296 13.90 -34.14 -57.19
N GLY A 297 12.63 -33.79 -57.37
CA GLY A 297 11.77 -33.30 -56.29
C GLY A 297 10.94 -34.36 -55.57
N THR A 298 10.56 -34.04 -54.33
CA THR A 298 9.24 -34.38 -53.75
C THR A 298 8.92 -33.38 -52.63
N SER A 299 7.71 -32.82 -52.65
CA SER A 299 7.33 -31.68 -51.80
C SER A 299 6.91 -32.10 -50.38
N SER A 300 7.87 -32.45 -49.52
CA SER A 300 7.60 -32.81 -48.11
C SER A 300 8.60 -32.29 -47.06
N GLN A 301 9.53 -31.39 -47.41
CA GLN A 301 10.70 -31.06 -46.56
C GLN A 301 10.53 -29.92 -45.53
N SER A 302 9.47 -29.11 -45.55
CA SER A 302 9.44 -27.84 -44.78
C SER A 302 9.51 -27.93 -43.24
N LYS A 303 9.16 -29.07 -42.62
CA LYS A 303 9.18 -29.21 -41.15
C LYS A 303 10.51 -29.69 -40.55
N GLY A 304 11.42 -30.23 -41.37
CA GLY A 304 12.75 -30.64 -40.92
C GLY A 304 13.68 -29.45 -40.72
N ASP A 305 13.77 -28.61 -41.75
CA ASP A 305 14.79 -27.56 -41.85
C ASP A 305 14.58 -26.44 -40.83
N ALA A 306 13.35 -26.00 -40.55
CA ALA A 306 13.09 -24.98 -39.53
C ALA A 306 13.57 -25.40 -38.13
N ARG A 307 13.45 -26.70 -37.78
CA ARG A 307 13.93 -27.22 -36.50
C ARG A 307 15.46 -27.30 -36.46
N ALA A 308 16.09 -27.69 -37.57
CA ALA A 308 17.55 -27.70 -37.73
C ALA A 308 18.14 -26.29 -37.64
N ARG A 309 17.55 -25.32 -38.35
CA ARG A 309 17.92 -23.88 -38.30
C ARG A 309 17.80 -23.32 -36.88
N ARG A 310 16.72 -23.61 -36.14
CA ARG A 310 16.57 -23.18 -34.74
C ARG A 310 17.68 -23.71 -33.84
N SER A 311 18.18 -24.93 -34.05
CA SER A 311 19.32 -25.49 -33.29
C SER A 311 20.69 -24.91 -33.68
N GLN A 312 20.78 -24.13 -34.76
CA GLN A 312 22.01 -23.44 -35.17
C GLN A 312 22.10 -22.00 -34.64
N VAL A 313 21.01 -21.42 -34.12
CA VAL A 313 21.05 -20.09 -33.49
C VAL A 313 21.76 -20.17 -32.14
N THR A 314 22.90 -19.49 -32.01
CA THR A 314 23.65 -19.37 -30.76
C THR A 314 23.48 -17.98 -30.13
N GLN A 315 23.87 -17.84 -28.86
CA GLN A 315 23.87 -16.56 -28.14
C GLN A 315 24.74 -15.51 -28.85
N GLU A 316 25.91 -15.92 -29.35
CA GLU A 316 26.85 -15.07 -30.09
C GLU A 316 26.24 -14.56 -31.39
N SER A 317 25.51 -15.42 -32.11
CA SER A 317 24.77 -15.03 -33.32
C SER A 317 23.70 -13.98 -33.02
N ILE A 318 22.94 -14.13 -31.93
CA ILE A 318 21.95 -13.13 -31.50
C ILE A 318 22.62 -11.77 -31.23
N PHE A 319 23.74 -11.76 -30.50
CA PHE A 319 24.49 -10.51 -30.23
C PHE A 319 25.11 -9.90 -31.49
N TRP A 320 25.61 -10.71 -32.42
CA TRP A 320 26.17 -10.22 -33.68
C TRP A 320 25.10 -9.50 -34.51
N HIS A 321 23.91 -10.11 -34.67
CA HIS A 321 22.80 -9.51 -35.42
C HIS A 321 22.28 -8.24 -34.74
N ALA A 322 22.15 -8.23 -33.40
CA ALA A 322 21.82 -7.02 -32.66
C ALA A 322 22.85 -5.91 -32.93
N ALA A 323 24.15 -6.21 -32.79
CA ALA A 323 25.22 -5.23 -33.01
C ALA A 323 25.28 -4.68 -34.46
N GLN A 324 24.84 -5.44 -35.48
CA GLN A 324 24.67 -4.88 -36.82
C GLN A 324 23.47 -3.93 -36.90
N ALA A 325 22.33 -4.30 -36.30
CA ALA A 325 21.09 -3.53 -36.36
C ALA A 325 21.12 -2.22 -35.54
N PHE A 326 21.92 -2.16 -34.47
CA PHE A 326 22.09 -0.97 -33.64
C PHE A 326 23.06 0.07 -34.21
N LYS A 327 23.81 -0.22 -35.28
CA LYS A 327 24.79 0.73 -35.85
C LYS A 327 24.16 2.10 -36.13
N PRO A 328 24.84 3.23 -35.84
CA PRO A 328 26.24 3.34 -35.41
C PRO A 328 26.50 3.06 -33.92
N TYR A 329 25.46 2.86 -33.12
CA TYR A 329 25.57 2.64 -31.67
C TYR A 329 26.18 1.28 -31.34
N TYR A 330 26.94 1.19 -30.24
CA TYR A 330 27.48 -0.07 -29.74
C TYR A 330 26.48 -0.74 -28.78
N ILE A 331 26.44 -2.06 -28.73
CA ILE A 331 25.64 -2.80 -27.74
C ILE A 331 26.38 -4.07 -27.31
N ARG A 332 26.44 -4.31 -26.00
CA ARG A 332 27.07 -5.51 -25.41
C ARG A 332 26.52 -5.83 -24.01
N PRO A 333 26.72 -7.06 -23.49
CA PRO A 333 26.58 -7.33 -22.06
C PRO A 333 27.53 -6.44 -21.25
N LYS A 334 27.04 -5.93 -20.11
CA LYS A 334 27.80 -5.02 -19.22
C LYS A 334 29.03 -5.70 -18.60
N GLU A 335 28.91 -6.97 -18.25
CA GLU A 335 29.98 -7.78 -17.65
C GLU A 335 29.79 -9.28 -17.94
N GLU A 336 30.77 -10.10 -17.58
CA GLU A 336 30.69 -11.56 -17.74
C GLU A 336 29.60 -12.12 -16.80
N GLY A 337 28.65 -12.89 -17.35
CA GLY A 337 27.46 -13.34 -16.61
C GLY A 337 26.29 -12.35 -16.59
N ALA A 338 26.38 -11.19 -17.25
CA ALA A 338 25.28 -10.22 -17.36
C ALA A 338 24.11 -10.65 -18.28
N VAL A 339 24.09 -11.91 -18.74
CA VAL A 339 23.02 -12.51 -19.56
C VAL A 339 22.26 -13.50 -18.69
N ASP A 340 21.04 -13.15 -18.30
CA ASP A 340 20.20 -13.94 -17.40
C ASP A 340 19.57 -15.14 -18.11
N TRP A 341 19.15 -14.93 -19.38
CA TRP A 341 18.44 -15.93 -20.17
C TRP A 341 18.50 -15.61 -21.67
N TRP A 342 18.49 -16.63 -22.52
CA TRP A 342 18.23 -16.47 -23.95
C TRP A 342 17.48 -17.67 -24.53
N ALA A 343 16.81 -17.48 -25.66
CA ALA A 343 16.24 -18.54 -26.47
C ALA A 343 16.04 -18.09 -27.92
N ALA A 344 16.03 -19.04 -28.86
CA ALA A 344 15.47 -18.83 -30.19
C ALA A 344 14.02 -19.33 -30.23
N TYR A 345 13.11 -18.61 -30.88
CA TYR A 345 11.74 -19.06 -31.18
C TYR A 345 11.40 -18.89 -32.66
N GLN A 346 10.45 -19.70 -33.12
CA GLN A 346 9.84 -19.57 -34.45
C GLN A 346 8.43 -19.00 -34.27
N ILE A 347 8.02 -18.09 -35.14
CA ILE A 347 6.67 -17.51 -35.12
C ILE A 347 5.66 -18.53 -35.65
N GLY A 348 4.64 -18.84 -34.86
CA GLY A 348 3.54 -19.72 -35.28
C GLY A 348 2.22 -19.31 -34.66
N GLN A 349 1.29 -18.86 -35.49
CA GLN A 349 -0.09 -18.55 -35.13
C GLN A 349 -0.96 -19.80 -35.28
N ARG A 350 -1.53 -20.30 -34.19
CA ARG A 350 -2.37 -21.50 -34.17
C ARG A 350 -3.47 -21.40 -33.12
N VAL A 351 -4.65 -21.94 -33.41
CA VAL A 351 -5.77 -22.07 -32.47
C VAL A 351 -6.41 -23.45 -32.58
N THR A 352 -7.03 -23.93 -31.52
CA THR A 352 -7.85 -25.14 -31.50
C THR A 352 -9.29 -24.83 -31.85
N ASP A 353 -9.89 -25.55 -32.79
CA ASP A 353 -11.28 -25.39 -33.24
C ASP A 353 -12.32 -25.38 -32.10
N ASN A 354 -12.03 -26.03 -30.97
CA ASN A 354 -12.89 -26.09 -29.79
C ASN A 354 -12.04 -25.95 -28.51
N PHE A 355 -12.53 -25.14 -27.55
CA PHE A 355 -11.86 -24.94 -26.25
C PHE A 355 -12.44 -25.86 -25.15
N THR A 356 -13.52 -26.58 -25.45
CA THR A 356 -14.18 -27.52 -24.55
C THR A 356 -14.43 -28.86 -25.24
N VAL A 357 -14.57 -29.91 -24.43
CA VAL A 357 -15.02 -31.23 -24.88
C VAL A 357 -16.25 -31.61 -24.07
N LYS A 358 -17.33 -31.83 -24.82
CA LYS A 358 -18.61 -32.29 -24.31
C LYS A 358 -18.62 -33.81 -24.18
N ASP A 359 -19.29 -34.29 -23.15
CA ASP A 359 -19.58 -35.71 -23.01
C ASP A 359 -20.84 -36.10 -23.82
N SER A 360 -21.19 -37.39 -23.87
CA SER A 360 -22.35 -37.88 -24.65
C SER A 360 -23.74 -37.35 -24.23
N LYS A 361 -23.84 -36.51 -23.20
CA LYS A 361 -25.06 -35.78 -22.79
C LYS A 361 -25.01 -34.28 -23.15
N GLY A 362 -23.96 -33.83 -23.85
CA GLY A 362 -23.75 -32.42 -24.21
C GLY A 362 -23.11 -31.56 -23.11
N ILE A 363 -22.72 -32.15 -21.97
CA ILE A 363 -22.13 -31.42 -20.83
C ILE A 363 -20.63 -31.22 -21.06
N ASN A 364 -20.12 -29.99 -20.93
CA ASN A 364 -18.67 -29.73 -20.98
C ASN A 364 -17.95 -30.41 -19.80
N ARG A 365 -17.00 -31.30 -20.09
CA ARG A 365 -16.23 -32.04 -19.07
C ARG A 365 -14.76 -31.69 -19.06
N VAL A 366 -14.17 -31.47 -20.24
CA VAL A 366 -12.78 -31.04 -20.34
C VAL A 366 -12.74 -29.67 -20.99
N PHE A 367 -11.92 -28.78 -20.42
CA PHE A 367 -11.66 -27.44 -20.93
C PHE A 367 -10.16 -27.32 -21.18
N ILE A 368 -9.77 -26.39 -22.04
CA ILE A 368 -8.39 -25.92 -22.18
C ILE A 368 -8.37 -24.39 -22.04
N VAL A 369 -7.27 -23.82 -21.53
CA VAL A 369 -7.06 -22.36 -21.37
C VAL A 369 -5.68 -21.93 -21.87
N GLY A 370 -5.55 -20.71 -22.39
CA GLY A 370 -4.27 -20.11 -22.81
C GLY A 370 -3.53 -20.88 -23.91
N ASP A 371 -2.20 -20.97 -23.79
CA ASP A 371 -1.29 -21.72 -24.69
C ASP A 371 -1.74 -23.16 -25.04
N ALA A 372 -2.60 -23.79 -24.24
CA ALA A 372 -3.20 -25.09 -24.59
C ALA A 372 -4.17 -24.98 -25.78
N CYS A 373 -4.78 -23.81 -26.01
CA CYS A 373 -5.80 -23.51 -27.02
C CYS A 373 -5.28 -22.67 -28.18
N HIS A 374 -4.44 -21.67 -27.90
CA HIS A 374 -3.93 -20.74 -28.90
C HIS A 374 -2.47 -20.41 -28.67
N THR A 375 -1.71 -20.22 -29.74
CA THR A 375 -0.30 -19.78 -29.70
C THR A 375 -0.10 -18.75 -30.80
N HIS A 376 0.64 -17.68 -30.54
CA HIS A 376 0.87 -16.57 -31.47
C HIS A 376 2.27 -15.97 -31.23
N SER A 377 2.67 -14.94 -31.98
CA SER A 377 3.97 -14.29 -31.79
C SER A 377 4.07 -13.54 -30.44
N PRO A 378 5.27 -13.40 -29.85
CA PRO A 378 5.48 -12.58 -28.67
C PRO A 378 5.59 -11.08 -28.99
N LYS A 379 5.60 -10.66 -30.27
CA LYS A 379 5.83 -9.25 -30.69
C LYS A 379 4.82 -8.28 -30.05
N ALA A 380 3.58 -8.74 -29.87
CA ALA A 380 2.50 -7.97 -29.24
C ALA A 380 2.35 -8.20 -27.72
N GLY A 381 3.20 -9.00 -27.07
CA GLY A 381 3.14 -9.25 -25.60
C GLY A 381 1.91 -10.03 -25.09
N GLN A 382 1.09 -10.60 -25.98
CA GLN A 382 -0.26 -11.05 -25.62
C GLN A 382 -0.35 -12.37 -24.84
N GLY A 383 0.65 -13.25 -24.91
CA GLY A 383 0.47 -14.69 -24.60
C GLY A 383 0.02 -14.93 -23.17
N MET A 384 0.77 -14.41 -22.20
CA MET A 384 0.44 -14.49 -20.78
C MET A 384 -0.86 -13.73 -20.44
N ASN A 385 -1.10 -12.58 -21.08
CA ASN A 385 -2.26 -11.72 -20.83
C ASN A 385 -3.56 -12.43 -21.23
N VAL A 386 -3.68 -12.83 -22.50
CA VAL A 386 -4.86 -13.52 -23.04
C VAL A 386 -5.09 -14.85 -22.33
N SER A 387 -4.01 -15.61 -22.06
CA SER A 387 -4.06 -16.87 -21.31
C SER A 387 -4.65 -16.72 -19.89
N MET A 388 -4.35 -15.63 -19.18
CA MET A 388 -4.97 -15.36 -17.88
C MET A 388 -6.42 -14.87 -18.01
N MET A 389 -6.76 -14.15 -19.09
CA MET A 389 -8.14 -13.71 -19.35
C MET A 389 -9.07 -14.88 -19.70
N ASP A 390 -8.57 -15.94 -20.34
CA ASP A 390 -9.33 -17.19 -20.55
C ASP A 390 -9.74 -17.82 -19.22
N SER A 391 -8.77 -17.99 -18.31
CA SER A 391 -9.01 -18.48 -16.95
C SER A 391 -9.95 -17.58 -16.15
N TYR A 392 -9.81 -16.25 -16.28
CA TYR A 392 -10.67 -15.28 -15.60
C TYR A 392 -12.12 -15.35 -16.07
N ASN A 393 -12.35 -15.56 -17.37
CA ASN A 393 -13.68 -15.77 -17.94
C ASN A 393 -14.29 -17.12 -17.56
N LEU A 394 -13.50 -18.22 -17.56
CA LEU A 394 -13.98 -19.55 -17.21
C LEU A 394 -14.29 -19.71 -15.71
N ALA A 395 -13.46 -19.13 -14.84
CA ALA A 395 -13.51 -19.41 -13.40
C ALA A 395 -14.88 -19.12 -12.77
N TRP A 396 -15.47 -17.96 -13.06
CA TRP A 396 -16.75 -17.59 -12.46
C TRP A 396 -17.90 -18.46 -13.01
N LYS A 397 -17.92 -18.73 -14.32
CA LYS A 397 -18.92 -19.60 -14.99
C LYS A 397 -18.91 -21.02 -14.40
N LEU A 398 -17.72 -21.59 -14.27
CA LEU A 398 -17.54 -22.94 -13.74
C LEU A 398 -17.96 -23.05 -12.26
N VAL A 399 -17.67 -22.04 -11.43
CA VAL A 399 -18.12 -22.02 -10.03
C VAL A 399 -19.63 -21.84 -9.94
N TYR A 400 -20.24 -20.98 -10.75
CA TYR A 400 -21.69 -20.81 -10.76
C TYR A 400 -22.40 -22.14 -11.04
N SER A 401 -21.95 -22.85 -12.08
CA SER A 401 -22.48 -24.17 -12.42
C SER A 401 -22.28 -25.19 -11.30
N LEU A 402 -21.06 -25.28 -10.73
CA LEU A 402 -20.77 -26.20 -9.63
C LEU A 402 -21.51 -25.88 -8.33
N HIS A 403 -21.79 -24.59 -8.07
CA HIS A 403 -22.50 -24.14 -6.88
C HIS A 403 -24.02 -24.21 -7.02
N GLY A 404 -24.56 -24.56 -8.19
CA GLY A 404 -26.00 -24.57 -8.42
C GLY A 404 -26.60 -23.17 -8.58
N LEU A 405 -25.83 -22.18 -9.04
CA LEU A 405 -26.25 -20.78 -9.16
C LEU A 405 -26.80 -20.41 -10.54
N THR A 406 -26.73 -21.29 -11.53
CA THR A 406 -27.33 -21.09 -12.86
C THR A 406 -28.65 -21.86 -12.95
N PRO A 407 -29.66 -21.38 -13.72
CA PRO A 407 -30.93 -22.09 -13.87
C PRO A 407 -30.77 -23.54 -14.36
N ASP A 408 -29.85 -23.80 -15.30
CA ASP A 408 -29.57 -25.15 -15.80
C ASP A 408 -28.91 -26.06 -14.75
N SER A 409 -28.05 -25.50 -13.88
CA SER A 409 -27.30 -26.27 -12.89
C SER A 409 -28.16 -26.85 -11.76
N ALA A 410 -29.39 -26.35 -11.58
CA ALA A 410 -30.37 -26.90 -10.66
C ALA A 410 -30.88 -28.30 -11.08
N VAL A 411 -30.71 -28.69 -12.36
CA VAL A 411 -31.17 -29.98 -12.90
C VAL A 411 -30.00 -30.97 -13.07
N PRO A 412 -29.92 -32.06 -12.27
CA PRO A 412 -28.78 -32.97 -12.32
C PRO A 412 -28.58 -33.64 -13.69
N GLY A 413 -27.47 -33.31 -14.35
CA GLY A 413 -27.08 -33.90 -15.62
C GLY A 413 -27.60 -33.19 -16.87
N GLN A 414 -28.11 -31.96 -16.73
CA GLN A 414 -28.31 -31.01 -17.83
C GLN A 414 -26.98 -30.34 -18.24
N ALA A 415 -26.91 -29.81 -19.45
CA ALA A 415 -25.79 -28.99 -19.90
C ALA A 415 -26.04 -27.52 -19.52
N ASP A 416 -25.01 -26.84 -19.01
CA ASP A 416 -25.11 -25.45 -18.55
C ASP A 416 -24.78 -24.48 -19.69
N ALA A 417 -25.78 -23.69 -20.12
CA ALA A 417 -25.64 -22.76 -21.23
C ALA A 417 -24.71 -21.57 -20.93
N ILE A 418 -24.51 -21.22 -19.65
CA ILE A 418 -23.57 -20.16 -19.24
C ILE A 418 -22.13 -20.65 -19.40
N VAL A 419 -21.85 -21.89 -18.98
CA VAL A 419 -20.53 -22.52 -19.16
C VAL A 419 -20.18 -22.68 -20.64
N ASP A 420 -21.16 -22.99 -21.50
CA ASP A 420 -20.96 -23.03 -22.96
C ASP A 420 -20.40 -21.72 -23.54
N THR A 421 -20.79 -20.57 -22.99
CA THR A 421 -20.31 -19.26 -23.49
C THR A 421 -18.80 -19.05 -23.33
N TYR A 422 -18.09 -19.84 -22.52
CA TYR A 422 -16.63 -19.78 -22.44
C TYR A 422 -16.00 -20.02 -23.82
N HIS A 423 -16.45 -21.03 -24.56
CA HIS A 423 -15.91 -21.32 -25.88
C HIS A 423 -16.22 -20.19 -26.86
N SER A 424 -17.49 -19.79 -27.01
CA SER A 424 -17.88 -18.76 -27.99
C SER A 424 -17.23 -17.41 -27.75
N GLU A 425 -17.05 -17.02 -26.48
CA GLU A 425 -16.37 -15.76 -26.13
C GLU A 425 -14.86 -15.85 -26.36
N ARG A 426 -14.19 -16.88 -25.82
CA ARG A 426 -12.72 -16.91 -25.78
C ARG A 426 -12.08 -17.44 -27.06
N HIS A 427 -12.76 -18.33 -27.79
CA HIS A 427 -12.31 -18.78 -29.10
C HIS A 427 -12.31 -17.64 -30.12
N THR A 428 -13.38 -16.84 -30.16
CA THR A 428 -13.48 -15.73 -31.12
C THR A 428 -12.39 -14.69 -30.90
N ILE A 429 -12.14 -14.29 -29.65
CA ILE A 429 -11.03 -13.37 -29.33
C ILE A 429 -9.66 -13.99 -29.65
N ALA A 430 -9.49 -15.31 -29.52
CA ALA A 430 -8.25 -15.98 -29.95
C ALA A 430 -8.08 -16.03 -31.49
N GLN A 431 -9.18 -16.06 -32.26
CA GLN A 431 -9.15 -15.94 -33.72
C GLN A 431 -8.80 -14.51 -34.14
N GLU A 432 -9.47 -13.49 -33.59
CA GLU A 432 -9.16 -12.08 -33.82
C GLU A 432 -7.69 -11.75 -33.49
N LEU A 433 -7.17 -12.30 -32.39
CA LEU A 433 -5.76 -12.19 -31.99
C LEU A 433 -4.82 -12.78 -33.03
N ILE A 434 -5.17 -13.90 -33.66
CA ILE A 434 -4.35 -14.55 -34.69
C ILE A 434 -4.39 -13.76 -36.00
N GLU A 435 -5.54 -13.22 -36.37
CA GLU A 435 -5.67 -12.36 -37.55
C GLU A 435 -4.87 -11.06 -37.38
N PHE A 436 -4.98 -10.42 -36.22
CA PHE A 436 -4.18 -9.26 -35.85
C PHE A 436 -2.68 -9.59 -35.81
N ASP A 437 -2.27 -10.67 -35.12
CA ASP A 437 -0.85 -11.04 -35.00
C ASP A 437 -0.24 -11.47 -36.34
N ARG A 438 -1.04 -12.06 -37.26
CA ARG A 438 -0.59 -12.34 -38.63
C ARG A 438 -0.27 -11.03 -39.37
N ALA A 439 -1.16 -10.05 -39.33
CA ALA A 439 -0.91 -8.73 -39.93
C ALA A 439 0.31 -8.05 -39.27
N PHE A 440 0.31 -7.90 -37.95
CA PHE A 440 1.37 -7.24 -37.19
C PHE A 440 2.74 -7.92 -37.36
N SER A 441 2.80 -9.25 -37.29
CA SER A 441 4.04 -10.01 -37.44
C SER A 441 4.64 -9.87 -38.83
N SER A 442 3.82 -9.85 -39.88
CA SER A 442 4.30 -9.71 -41.26
C SER A 442 5.02 -8.38 -41.47
N MET A 443 4.41 -7.27 -41.02
CA MET A 443 4.98 -5.94 -41.20
C MET A 443 6.26 -5.74 -40.39
N PHE A 444 6.29 -6.22 -39.14
CA PHE A 444 7.48 -6.08 -38.29
C PHE A 444 8.69 -6.88 -38.82
N SER A 445 8.44 -7.94 -39.59
CA SER A 445 9.49 -8.75 -40.23
C SER A 445 9.85 -8.30 -41.65
N GLY A 446 9.08 -7.39 -42.25
CA GLY A 446 9.37 -6.79 -43.56
C GLY A 446 10.44 -5.70 -43.49
N LYS A 447 11.07 -5.41 -44.63
CA LYS A 447 11.98 -4.28 -44.79
C LYS A 447 11.18 -3.00 -45.02
N ILE A 448 11.42 -1.97 -44.19
CA ILE A 448 10.87 -0.62 -44.36
C ILE A 448 11.83 0.18 -45.25
N GLY A 449 11.31 0.80 -46.31
CA GLY A 449 12.09 1.52 -47.32
C GLY A 449 12.34 0.73 -48.62
N ALA A 450 12.84 1.42 -49.64
CA ALA A 450 12.88 0.91 -51.01
C ALA A 450 13.73 -0.36 -51.18
N SER A 451 13.10 -1.44 -51.67
CA SER A 451 13.79 -2.63 -52.15
C SER A 451 14.36 -2.38 -53.56
N ALA A 452 15.49 -3.00 -53.89
CA ALA A 452 16.06 -2.94 -55.24
C ALA A 452 15.26 -3.77 -56.26
N ASP A 453 14.33 -4.61 -55.78
CA ASP A 453 13.67 -5.67 -56.54
C ASP A 453 12.20 -5.36 -56.89
N GLY A 454 11.76 -4.11 -56.73
CA GLY A 454 10.46 -3.64 -57.23
C GLY A 454 9.22 -4.10 -56.46
N VAL A 455 9.39 -4.66 -55.26
CA VAL A 455 8.29 -4.94 -54.32
C VAL A 455 8.14 -3.75 -53.37
N GLU A 456 6.94 -3.16 -53.30
CA GLU A 456 6.62 -2.07 -52.38
C GLU A 456 6.82 -2.52 -50.92
N GLY A 457 7.83 -1.96 -50.26
CA GLY A 457 8.04 -2.11 -48.82
C GLY A 457 7.05 -1.24 -48.03
N LEU A 458 6.72 -1.66 -46.82
CA LEU A 458 5.83 -0.89 -45.94
C LEU A 458 6.42 0.47 -45.61
N THR A 459 5.55 1.49 -45.60
CA THR A 459 5.91 2.84 -45.14
C THR A 459 5.85 2.93 -43.60
N HIS A 460 6.57 3.89 -43.04
CA HIS A 460 6.51 4.17 -41.59
C HIS A 460 5.09 4.57 -41.15
N GLU A 461 4.38 5.31 -42.00
CA GLU A 461 3.02 5.82 -41.73
C GLU A 461 2.00 4.67 -41.64
N GLN A 462 2.02 3.71 -42.59
CA GLN A 462 1.20 2.50 -42.53
C GLN A 462 1.51 1.65 -41.29
N PHE A 463 2.78 1.56 -40.89
CA PHE A 463 3.17 0.81 -39.70
C PHE A 463 2.67 1.48 -38.41
N LEU A 464 2.76 2.82 -38.32
CA LEU A 464 2.18 3.60 -37.22
C LEU A 464 0.66 3.48 -37.16
N GLU A 465 -0.02 3.53 -38.31
CA GLU A 465 -1.47 3.40 -38.40
C GLU A 465 -1.91 2.04 -37.83
N VAL A 466 -1.34 0.93 -38.31
CA VAL A 466 -1.73 -0.40 -37.82
C VAL A 466 -1.30 -0.63 -36.35
N PHE A 467 -0.18 -0.06 -35.91
CA PHE A 467 0.19 -0.07 -34.48
C PHE A 467 -0.86 0.67 -33.63
N SER A 468 -1.33 1.83 -34.09
CA SER A 468 -2.35 2.63 -33.39
C SER A 468 -3.73 1.97 -33.40
N THR A 469 -4.20 1.46 -34.55
CA THR A 469 -5.49 0.73 -34.62
C THR A 469 -5.43 -0.58 -33.84
N GLY A 470 -4.27 -1.24 -33.82
CA GLY A 470 -4.01 -2.45 -33.04
C GLY A 470 -4.01 -2.23 -31.53
N ASN A 471 -3.72 -1.01 -31.08
CA ASN A 471 -3.54 -0.68 -29.66
C ASN A 471 -4.79 -1.00 -28.80
N GLY A 472 -5.98 -0.81 -29.37
CA GLY A 472 -7.23 -1.21 -28.72
C GLY A 472 -7.32 -2.71 -28.47
N PHE A 473 -6.82 -3.54 -29.40
CA PHE A 473 -6.80 -4.98 -29.22
C PHE A 473 -5.65 -5.42 -28.29
N THR A 474 -4.43 -4.92 -28.49
CA THR A 474 -3.24 -5.34 -27.71
C THR A 474 -3.30 -4.92 -26.24
N SER A 475 -3.90 -3.78 -25.91
CA SER A 475 -4.13 -3.40 -24.51
C SER A 475 -5.10 -4.34 -23.77
N GLY A 476 -5.83 -5.19 -24.50
CA GLY A 476 -6.98 -5.97 -24.03
C GLY A 476 -8.20 -5.10 -23.68
N CYS A 477 -8.11 -3.78 -23.87
CA CYS A 477 -9.13 -2.82 -23.44
C CYS A 477 -10.24 -2.61 -24.48
N GLY A 478 -9.97 -2.92 -25.75
CA GLY A 478 -10.86 -2.83 -26.90
C GLY A 478 -11.48 -4.17 -27.34
N ILE A 479 -11.45 -5.21 -26.49
CA ILE A 479 -12.16 -6.48 -26.71
C ILE A 479 -13.68 -6.27 -26.65
N GLU A 480 -14.42 -6.89 -27.58
CA GLU A 480 -15.88 -6.95 -27.59
C GLU A 480 -16.38 -8.38 -27.77
N TYR A 481 -17.20 -8.89 -26.85
CA TYR A 481 -17.91 -10.14 -27.06
C TYR A 481 -19.12 -9.94 -27.99
N HIS A 482 -19.35 -10.88 -28.91
CA HIS A 482 -20.54 -10.88 -29.76
C HIS A 482 -21.83 -11.17 -28.96
N GLY A 483 -22.98 -10.90 -29.60
CA GLY A 483 -24.29 -11.23 -29.03
C GLY A 483 -24.39 -12.71 -28.68
N SER A 484 -24.77 -13.00 -27.45
CA SER A 484 -24.84 -14.35 -26.88
C SER A 484 -25.80 -14.34 -25.68
N LEU A 485 -25.99 -15.48 -25.02
CA LEU A 485 -26.76 -15.55 -23.76
C LEU A 485 -26.29 -14.46 -22.77
N MET A 486 -24.96 -14.39 -22.56
CA MET A 486 -24.28 -13.47 -21.65
C MET A 486 -24.11 -12.03 -22.16
N VAL A 487 -24.60 -11.71 -23.37
CA VAL A 487 -24.40 -10.41 -24.03
C VAL A 487 -25.65 -10.05 -24.84
N ASP A 488 -26.56 -9.32 -24.20
CA ASP A 488 -27.80 -8.83 -24.81
C ASP A 488 -27.52 -7.54 -25.62
N LYS A 489 -27.38 -7.69 -26.94
CA LYS A 489 -27.26 -6.57 -27.89
C LYS A 489 -28.61 -6.02 -28.40
N ALA A 490 -29.75 -6.43 -27.84
CA ALA A 490 -31.06 -5.94 -28.30
C ALA A 490 -31.32 -4.44 -28.04
N SER A 491 -30.34 -3.72 -27.46
CA SER A 491 -30.29 -2.25 -27.42
C SER A 491 -29.84 -1.59 -28.73
N ASP A 492 -29.44 -2.34 -29.76
CA ASP A 492 -29.07 -1.73 -31.07
C ASP A 492 -30.31 -1.23 -31.86
N ASP A 493 -31.54 -1.46 -31.37
CA ASP A 493 -32.76 -0.80 -31.84
C ASP A 493 -32.89 0.62 -31.22
N HIS A 494 -32.58 1.65 -32.02
CA HIS A 494 -32.42 3.05 -31.59
C HIS A 494 -33.61 3.63 -30.81
N ALA A 495 -34.82 3.09 -30.97
CA ALA A 495 -36.02 3.62 -30.31
C ALA A 495 -36.08 3.39 -28.79
N LYS A 496 -35.22 2.52 -28.22
CA LYS A 496 -35.24 2.15 -26.78
C LYS A 496 -33.87 2.11 -26.11
N ASN A 497 -32.82 2.60 -26.77
CA ASN A 497 -31.48 2.64 -26.18
C ASN A 497 -31.29 3.96 -25.39
N PRO A 498 -31.04 3.92 -24.07
CA PRO A 498 -30.75 5.13 -23.28
C PRO A 498 -29.31 5.67 -23.50
N ILE A 499 -28.49 4.96 -24.29
CA ILE A 499 -27.09 5.33 -24.55
C ILE A 499 -26.99 6.13 -25.84
N THR A 500 -26.28 7.25 -25.74
CA THR A 500 -25.95 8.17 -26.83
C THR A 500 -24.46 8.10 -27.16
N GLY A 501 -24.14 8.24 -28.45
CA GLY A 501 -22.76 8.17 -28.94
C GLY A 501 -22.30 6.77 -29.38
N THR A 502 -21.19 6.74 -30.11
CA THR A 502 -20.63 5.52 -30.74
C THR A 502 -19.15 5.28 -30.39
N ASP A 503 -18.56 6.11 -29.52
CA ASP A 503 -17.17 5.97 -29.09
C ASP A 503 -17.07 5.05 -27.86
N TYR A 504 -17.22 3.75 -28.13
CA TYR A 504 -17.16 2.71 -27.11
C TYR A 504 -15.75 2.48 -26.55
N LEU A 505 -14.71 2.96 -27.22
CA LEU A 505 -13.33 2.91 -26.70
C LEU A 505 -13.11 3.98 -25.63
N SER A 506 -13.76 5.15 -25.77
CA SER A 506 -13.78 6.20 -24.74
C SER A 506 -14.79 5.99 -23.61
N GLY A 507 -15.45 4.83 -23.55
CA GLY A 507 -16.21 4.38 -22.38
C GLY A 507 -17.72 4.31 -22.53
N VAL A 508 -18.28 4.70 -23.68
CA VAL A 508 -19.73 4.64 -23.94
C VAL A 508 -20.24 3.22 -23.69
N LEU A 509 -21.28 3.07 -22.87
CA LEU A 509 -21.73 1.76 -22.40
C LEU A 509 -22.23 0.89 -23.55
N ARG A 510 -21.59 -0.28 -23.75
CA ARG A 510 -21.99 -1.24 -24.78
C ARG A 510 -21.96 -2.68 -24.27
N PRO A 511 -23.06 -3.45 -24.41
CA PRO A 511 -23.05 -4.88 -24.15
C PRO A 511 -21.94 -5.60 -24.93
N GLY A 512 -21.15 -6.40 -24.22
CA GLY A 512 -19.98 -7.12 -24.76
C GLY A 512 -18.65 -6.40 -24.56
N ARG A 513 -18.62 -5.10 -24.20
CA ARG A 513 -17.40 -4.37 -23.82
C ARG A 513 -17.14 -4.47 -22.31
N ARG A 514 -15.89 -4.29 -21.88
CA ARG A 514 -15.56 -4.05 -20.46
C ARG A 514 -16.17 -2.72 -20.00
N LEU A 515 -16.49 -2.60 -18.71
CA LEU A 515 -16.76 -1.29 -18.11
C LEU A 515 -15.44 -0.50 -17.98
N LEU A 516 -15.37 0.70 -18.57
CA LEU A 516 -14.25 1.62 -18.39
C LEU A 516 -14.15 2.06 -16.91
N ASP A 517 -12.94 2.36 -16.43
CA ASP A 517 -12.76 2.94 -15.10
C ASP A 517 -12.98 4.45 -15.13
N VAL A 518 -13.66 4.97 -14.11
CA VAL A 518 -13.97 6.39 -13.94
C VAL A 518 -13.72 6.80 -12.49
N ARG A 519 -13.29 8.05 -12.27
CA ARG A 519 -13.11 8.59 -10.93
C ARG A 519 -14.42 9.20 -10.46
N CYS A 520 -14.90 8.73 -9.32
CA CYS A 520 -16.13 9.20 -8.69
C CYS A 520 -15.85 9.70 -7.27
N LYS A 521 -16.70 10.58 -6.77
CA LYS A 521 -16.75 10.86 -5.32
C LYS A 521 -17.82 9.98 -4.68
N ARG A 522 -17.43 9.08 -3.79
CA ARG A 522 -18.39 8.29 -3.00
C ARG A 522 -19.14 9.21 -2.05
N HIS A 523 -20.46 9.09 -2.03
CA HIS A 523 -21.33 10.05 -1.35
C HIS A 523 -21.28 9.91 0.18
N ALA A 524 -21.20 8.68 0.70
CA ALA A 524 -21.27 8.40 2.14
C ALA A 524 -20.09 8.98 2.96
N ASP A 525 -18.88 9.02 2.39
CA ASP A 525 -17.65 9.46 3.07
C ASP A 525 -16.90 10.58 2.34
N GLY A 526 -17.39 11.03 1.18
CA GLY A 526 -16.73 12.02 0.32
C GLY A 526 -15.45 11.51 -0.35
N ASN A 527 -15.18 10.20 -0.31
CA ASN A 527 -13.92 9.63 -0.75
C ASN A 527 -13.81 9.66 -2.28
N ARG A 528 -12.70 10.18 -2.79
CA ARG A 528 -12.39 10.27 -4.22
C ARG A 528 -11.72 8.96 -4.65
N ARG A 529 -12.40 8.15 -5.46
CA ARG A 529 -11.91 6.82 -5.84
C ARG A 529 -12.14 6.51 -7.31
N HIS A 530 -11.30 5.64 -7.84
CA HIS A 530 -11.56 4.90 -9.08
C HIS A 530 -12.71 3.91 -8.83
N LEU A 531 -13.70 3.86 -9.72
CA LEU A 531 -14.85 2.96 -9.59
C LEU A 531 -14.41 1.49 -9.54
N HIS A 532 -13.36 1.12 -10.28
CA HIS A 532 -12.77 -0.21 -10.26
C HIS A 532 -12.19 -0.64 -8.90
N ASP A 533 -11.89 0.29 -7.98
CA ASP A 533 -11.41 -0.07 -6.62
C ASP A 533 -12.50 -0.72 -5.76
N ASP A 534 -13.75 -0.28 -5.93
CA ASP A 534 -14.89 -0.84 -5.20
C ASP A 534 -15.52 -2.02 -5.99
N PHE A 535 -15.08 -2.28 -7.22
CA PHE A 535 -15.53 -3.40 -8.09
C PHE A 535 -14.56 -4.59 -7.99
N LEU A 536 -14.33 -5.07 -6.77
CA LEU A 536 -13.45 -6.23 -6.53
C LEU A 536 -13.88 -7.47 -7.32
N SER A 537 -12.92 -8.29 -7.75
CA SER A 537 -13.19 -9.56 -8.45
C SER A 537 -13.67 -10.64 -7.47
N THR A 538 -14.96 -10.58 -7.13
CA THR A 538 -15.63 -11.40 -6.11
C THR A 538 -16.53 -12.48 -6.71
N GLY A 539 -16.59 -12.60 -8.04
CA GLY A 539 -17.48 -13.51 -8.73
C GLY A 539 -18.93 -13.02 -8.81
N ARG A 540 -19.24 -11.76 -8.49
CA ARG A 540 -20.62 -11.24 -8.42
C ARG A 540 -21.03 -10.42 -9.62
N PHE A 541 -22.30 -10.50 -9.98
CA PHE A 541 -22.94 -9.55 -10.90
C PHE A 541 -23.10 -8.19 -10.25
N ARG A 542 -23.17 -7.13 -11.05
CA ARG A 542 -23.41 -5.76 -10.62
C ARG A 542 -24.56 -5.14 -11.40
N ILE A 543 -25.47 -4.48 -10.69
CA ILE A 543 -26.47 -3.60 -11.30
C ILE A 543 -25.95 -2.18 -11.12
N LEU A 544 -25.52 -1.56 -12.21
CA LEU A 544 -25.11 -0.17 -12.28
C LEU A 544 -26.34 0.68 -12.61
N CYS A 545 -26.78 1.47 -11.64
CA CYS A 545 -27.91 2.39 -11.75
C CYS A 545 -27.38 3.81 -11.91
N LEU A 546 -27.54 4.37 -13.11
CA LEU A 546 -27.34 5.80 -13.38
C LEU A 546 -28.70 6.48 -13.25
N THR A 547 -28.93 7.14 -12.12
CA THR A 547 -30.20 7.80 -11.79
C THR A 547 -30.44 9.03 -12.67
N SER A 548 -31.69 9.39 -12.93
CA SER A 548 -32.00 10.72 -13.46
C SER A 548 -31.81 11.82 -12.41
N SER A 549 -31.91 13.08 -12.85
CA SER A 549 -31.87 14.27 -11.98
C SER A 549 -33.01 14.35 -10.94
N ASP A 550 -33.98 13.45 -10.98
CA ASP A 550 -35.15 13.37 -10.09
C ASP A 550 -34.95 12.55 -8.80
N LEU A 551 -33.74 12.05 -8.51
CA LEU A 551 -33.40 11.22 -7.34
C LEU A 551 -33.86 11.77 -5.96
N LEU A 552 -34.13 13.07 -5.86
CA LEU A 552 -34.57 13.75 -4.64
C LEU A 552 -36.08 14.02 -4.59
N ASP A 553 -36.83 13.48 -5.54
CA ASP A 553 -38.29 13.37 -5.49
C ASP A 553 -38.66 11.95 -5.02
N PRO A 554 -39.39 11.79 -3.90
CA PRO A 554 -39.94 10.50 -3.47
C PRO A 554 -40.86 9.83 -4.50
N LYS A 555 -41.39 10.59 -5.47
CA LYS A 555 -42.18 10.09 -6.61
C LYS A 555 -41.39 10.00 -7.92
N GLY A 556 -40.13 10.42 -7.94
CA GLY A 556 -39.26 10.35 -9.13
C GLY A 556 -39.01 8.91 -9.58
N ILE A 557 -38.74 8.74 -10.88
CA ILE A 557 -38.42 7.47 -11.52
C ILE A 557 -37.23 6.82 -10.82
N SER A 558 -36.16 7.58 -10.54
CA SER A 558 -34.99 7.07 -9.82
C SER A 558 -35.34 6.44 -8.47
N THR A 559 -36.23 7.09 -7.71
CA THR A 559 -36.69 6.56 -6.41
C THR A 559 -37.49 5.28 -6.60
N GLN A 560 -38.48 5.27 -7.49
CA GLN A 560 -39.30 4.09 -7.78
C GLN A 560 -38.47 2.89 -8.25
N VAL A 561 -37.47 3.13 -9.09
CA VAL A 561 -36.54 2.12 -9.62
C VAL A 561 -35.63 1.56 -8.53
N LEU A 562 -35.06 2.43 -7.67
CA LEU A 562 -34.25 1.99 -6.53
C LEU A 562 -35.07 1.15 -5.54
N THR A 563 -36.33 1.57 -5.28
CA THR A 563 -37.26 0.79 -4.46
C THR A 563 -37.57 -0.55 -5.10
N SER A 564 -37.94 -0.61 -6.38
CA SER A 564 -38.24 -1.85 -7.11
C SER A 564 -37.06 -2.82 -7.15
N LEU A 565 -35.84 -2.33 -7.44
CA LEU A 565 -34.63 -3.14 -7.39
C LEU A 565 -34.38 -3.71 -5.99
N GLY A 566 -34.51 -2.89 -4.94
CA GLY A 566 -34.25 -3.30 -3.55
C GLY A 566 -35.32 -4.22 -2.95
N SER A 567 -36.59 -4.05 -3.30
CA SER A 567 -37.72 -4.80 -2.75
C SER A 567 -38.12 -6.04 -3.55
N SER A 568 -37.90 -6.02 -4.88
CA SER A 568 -38.51 -6.99 -5.79
C SER A 568 -37.50 -7.76 -6.63
N VAL A 569 -36.39 -7.15 -7.06
CA VAL A 569 -35.38 -7.83 -7.89
C VAL A 569 -34.30 -8.50 -7.04
N LEU A 570 -33.60 -7.73 -6.19
CA LEU A 570 -32.49 -8.27 -5.38
C LEU A 570 -32.88 -9.43 -4.44
N PRO A 571 -34.09 -9.47 -3.82
CA PRO A 571 -34.46 -10.57 -2.92
C PRO A 571 -34.78 -11.91 -3.60
N ARG A 572 -34.96 -11.95 -4.93
CA ARG A 572 -35.24 -13.19 -5.68
C ARG A 572 -34.02 -14.07 -5.86
N PHE A 573 -32.83 -13.47 -5.89
CA PHE A 573 -31.57 -14.17 -6.14
C PHE A 573 -30.84 -14.47 -4.82
N PRO A 574 -30.00 -15.53 -4.76
CA PRO A 574 -29.27 -15.88 -3.55
C PRO A 574 -28.43 -14.71 -3.01
N PRO A 575 -28.41 -14.47 -1.68
CA PRO A 575 -27.74 -13.30 -1.12
C PRO A 575 -26.24 -13.32 -1.39
N ASN A 576 -25.70 -12.14 -1.71
CA ASN A 576 -24.30 -11.93 -2.14
C ASN A 576 -23.95 -12.50 -3.53
N THR A 577 -24.91 -12.67 -4.44
CA THR A 577 -24.66 -12.91 -5.89
C THR A 577 -24.62 -11.61 -6.71
N ILE A 578 -25.42 -10.61 -6.32
CA ILE A 578 -25.58 -9.33 -7.01
C ILE A 578 -25.17 -8.16 -6.10
N GLU A 579 -24.50 -7.16 -6.67
CA GLU A 579 -24.10 -5.92 -6.01
C GLU A 579 -24.74 -4.71 -6.71
N GLN A 580 -25.59 -3.94 -6.00
CA GLN A 580 -26.17 -2.71 -6.53
C GLN A 580 -25.20 -1.53 -6.34
N VAL A 581 -24.93 -0.83 -7.44
CA VAL A 581 -24.09 0.36 -7.54
C VAL A 581 -24.94 1.51 -8.08
N VAL A 582 -24.87 2.68 -7.45
CA VAL A 582 -25.70 3.83 -7.82
C VAL A 582 -24.80 5.04 -8.08
N ILE A 583 -24.94 5.68 -9.24
CA ILE A 583 -24.22 6.90 -9.61
C ILE A 583 -25.25 7.99 -9.93
N HIS A 584 -25.15 9.16 -9.31
CA HIS A 584 -26.08 10.27 -9.55
C HIS A 584 -25.46 11.40 -10.41
N PRO A 585 -26.26 12.08 -11.25
CA PRO A 585 -25.83 13.21 -12.06
C PRO A 585 -25.76 14.47 -11.21
N ARG A 586 -25.59 15.64 -11.82
CA ARG A 586 -25.72 16.91 -11.10
C ARG A 586 -27.18 17.18 -10.70
N LEU A 587 -27.45 17.21 -9.39
CA LEU A 587 -28.80 17.47 -8.88
C LEU A 587 -29.02 18.96 -8.62
N GLY A 588 -30.22 19.48 -8.92
CA GLY A 588 -30.55 20.91 -8.87
C GLY A 588 -30.58 21.54 -7.47
N LYS A 589 -30.40 20.76 -6.40
CA LYS A 589 -30.34 21.21 -5.00
C LYS A 589 -29.34 20.35 -4.22
N THR A 590 -28.68 20.95 -3.23
CA THR A 590 -27.92 20.21 -2.21
C THR A 590 -28.88 19.39 -1.34
N PHE A 591 -28.49 18.18 -0.96
CA PHE A 591 -29.32 17.26 -0.18
C PHE A 591 -28.55 16.62 0.97
N MET A 592 -29.30 16.16 1.97
CA MET A 592 -28.83 15.46 3.16
C MET A 592 -29.10 13.96 3.02
N TRP A 593 -28.41 13.13 3.81
CA TRP A 593 -28.60 11.68 3.77
C TRP A 593 -30.07 11.25 3.94
N GLN A 594 -30.84 11.97 4.75
CA GLN A 594 -32.26 11.69 4.96
C GLN A 594 -33.11 11.80 3.68
N ASP A 595 -32.73 12.66 2.73
CA ASP A 595 -33.49 12.99 1.52
C ASP A 595 -33.38 11.92 0.41
N VAL A 596 -32.48 10.93 0.60
CA VAL A 596 -32.20 9.83 -0.34
C VAL A 596 -33.08 8.61 -0.03
N PRO A 597 -33.53 7.80 -1.01
CA PRO A 597 -34.37 6.62 -0.77
C PRO A 597 -33.81 5.61 0.26
N SER A 598 -34.69 4.92 0.99
CA SER A 598 -34.34 3.92 2.01
C SER A 598 -33.63 2.70 1.44
N GLU A 599 -34.01 2.26 0.25
CA GLU A 599 -33.45 1.05 -0.36
C GLU A 599 -32.00 1.28 -0.79
N LEU A 600 -31.67 2.49 -1.28
CA LEU A 600 -30.29 2.88 -1.57
C LEU A 600 -29.42 2.80 -0.31
N LYS A 601 -29.90 3.28 0.84
CA LYS A 601 -29.20 3.18 2.13
C LYS A 601 -28.99 1.73 2.56
N LYS A 602 -29.97 0.86 2.31
CA LYS A 602 -29.94 -0.56 2.69
C LYS A 602 -29.02 -1.42 1.80
N HIS A 603 -28.97 -1.13 0.49
CA HIS A 603 -28.31 -1.99 -0.51
C HIS A 603 -27.03 -1.39 -1.13
N SER A 604 -26.85 -0.06 -1.06
CA SER A 604 -25.81 0.68 -1.79
C SER A 604 -25.16 1.82 -1.00
N GLU A 605 -25.25 1.88 0.34
CA GLU A 605 -24.63 2.94 1.17
C GLU A 605 -23.19 3.28 0.76
N MET A 606 -22.31 2.28 0.73
CA MET A 606 -20.90 2.44 0.35
C MET A 606 -20.65 2.28 -1.16
N ARG A 607 -21.70 2.18 -1.97
CA ARG A 607 -21.67 2.06 -3.44
C ARG A 607 -22.57 3.12 -4.11
N PHE A 608 -22.74 4.26 -3.45
CA PHE A 608 -23.45 5.43 -3.96
C PHE A 608 -22.44 6.55 -4.26
N TYR A 609 -22.46 7.06 -5.48
CA TYR A 609 -21.43 7.96 -6.01
C TYR A 609 -22.02 9.18 -6.72
N SER A 610 -21.28 10.29 -6.63
CA SER A 610 -21.47 11.50 -7.44
C SER A 610 -20.69 11.35 -8.75
N GLY A 611 -21.41 11.34 -9.88
CA GLY A 611 -20.87 11.09 -11.22
C GLY A 611 -20.53 12.35 -12.04
N HIS A 612 -20.42 13.51 -11.39
CA HIS A 612 -20.16 14.80 -12.04
C HIS A 612 -19.07 15.65 -11.34
N GLU A 613 -18.46 15.14 -10.27
CA GLU A 613 -17.54 15.92 -9.41
C GLU A 613 -16.05 15.73 -9.73
N LEU A 614 -15.67 14.65 -10.43
CA LEU A 614 -14.28 14.36 -10.78
C LEU A 614 -14.17 14.11 -12.28
N ASP A 615 -14.71 12.97 -12.73
CA ASP A 615 -15.00 12.70 -14.14
C ASP A 615 -16.50 12.89 -14.40
N ASP A 616 -16.85 13.26 -15.64
CA ASP A 616 -18.23 13.35 -16.12
C ASP A 616 -18.69 11.96 -16.58
N VAL A 617 -19.16 11.17 -15.61
CA VAL A 617 -19.49 9.75 -15.81
C VAL A 617 -20.65 9.59 -16.80
N TYR A 618 -21.62 10.52 -16.77
CA TYR A 618 -22.79 10.50 -17.66
C TYR A 618 -22.36 10.67 -19.11
N LYS A 619 -21.53 11.69 -19.39
CA LYS A 619 -20.96 11.91 -20.72
C LYS A 619 -20.04 10.77 -21.18
N ILE A 620 -19.17 10.25 -20.30
CA ILE A 620 -18.25 9.15 -20.62
C ILE A 620 -19.03 7.87 -20.99
N TYR A 621 -20.07 7.54 -20.22
CA TYR A 621 -20.91 6.36 -20.45
C TYR A 621 -22.00 6.56 -21.51
N GLY A 622 -22.17 7.78 -22.04
CA GLY A 622 -23.17 8.13 -23.04
C GLY A 622 -24.59 8.25 -22.49
N VAL A 623 -24.79 8.37 -21.18
CA VAL A 623 -26.10 8.42 -20.52
C VAL A 623 -26.57 9.86 -20.36
N ASP A 624 -27.81 10.15 -20.74
CA ASP A 624 -28.43 11.46 -20.48
C ASP A 624 -28.81 11.64 -18.99
N GLU A 625 -28.48 12.80 -18.41
CA GLU A 625 -28.72 13.10 -16.98
C GLU A 625 -30.21 13.21 -16.61
N THR A 626 -31.11 13.39 -17.59
CA THR A 626 -32.55 13.53 -17.37
C THR A 626 -33.29 12.20 -17.49
N SER A 627 -32.82 11.25 -18.30
CA SER A 627 -33.41 9.91 -18.41
C SER A 627 -32.76 8.85 -17.52
N GLY A 628 -31.43 8.93 -17.31
CA GLY A 628 -30.66 7.88 -16.65
C GLY A 628 -30.63 6.55 -17.43
N ALA A 629 -30.03 5.51 -16.83
CA ALA A 629 -29.91 4.17 -17.40
C ALA A 629 -29.66 3.08 -16.35
N LEU A 630 -30.00 1.83 -16.67
CA LEU A 630 -29.57 0.63 -15.95
C LEU A 630 -28.61 -0.18 -16.83
N ALA A 631 -27.52 -0.68 -16.25
CA ALA A 631 -26.63 -1.64 -16.90
C ALA A 631 -26.31 -2.82 -15.96
N VAL A 632 -26.29 -4.03 -16.51
CA VAL A 632 -25.82 -5.22 -15.78
C VAL A 632 -24.38 -5.50 -16.17
N VAL A 633 -23.48 -5.49 -15.20
CA VAL A 633 -22.06 -5.81 -15.36
C VAL A 633 -21.81 -7.20 -14.79
N ARG A 634 -21.17 -8.04 -15.60
CA ARG A 634 -20.83 -9.44 -15.31
C ARG A 634 -19.73 -9.57 -14.25
N PRO A 635 -19.56 -10.75 -13.63
CA PRO A 635 -18.45 -11.02 -12.70
C PRO A 635 -17.04 -10.75 -13.24
N ASP A 636 -16.85 -10.82 -14.57
CA ASP A 636 -15.59 -10.51 -15.28
C ASP A 636 -15.45 -9.04 -15.72
N GLY A 637 -16.34 -8.16 -15.25
CA GLY A 637 -16.30 -6.72 -15.51
C GLY A 637 -16.74 -6.30 -16.91
N TYR A 638 -17.35 -7.20 -17.68
CA TYR A 638 -17.98 -6.91 -18.97
C TYR A 638 -19.44 -6.49 -18.81
N VAL A 639 -19.90 -5.50 -19.57
CA VAL A 639 -21.32 -5.12 -19.64
C VAL A 639 -22.08 -6.25 -20.35
N GLY A 640 -23.04 -6.86 -19.66
CA GLY A 640 -23.89 -7.93 -20.21
C GLY A 640 -25.14 -7.39 -20.91
N MET A 641 -25.73 -6.31 -20.38
CA MET A 641 -26.89 -5.64 -20.98
C MET A 641 -27.01 -4.18 -20.54
N VAL A 642 -27.80 -3.39 -21.27
CA VAL A 642 -28.21 -2.02 -20.92
C VAL A 642 -29.71 -1.85 -21.17
N ALA A 643 -30.39 -1.10 -20.31
CA ALA A 643 -31.82 -0.78 -20.39
C ALA A 643 -32.11 0.65 -19.90
N ALA A 644 -33.23 1.22 -20.36
CA ALA A 644 -33.74 2.49 -19.84
C ALA A 644 -33.99 2.41 -18.33
N LEU A 645 -33.91 3.54 -17.61
CA LEU A 645 -33.97 3.55 -16.15
C LEU A 645 -35.26 2.90 -15.60
N GLU A 646 -36.39 3.11 -16.28
CA GLU A 646 -37.70 2.55 -15.93
C GLU A 646 -37.85 1.04 -16.27
N ASP A 647 -37.03 0.48 -17.15
CA ASP A 647 -37.13 -0.92 -17.61
C ASP A 647 -36.40 -1.90 -16.67
N VAL A 648 -36.82 -1.86 -15.39
CA VAL A 648 -36.38 -2.79 -14.34
C VAL A 648 -36.75 -4.23 -14.70
N LYS A 649 -37.84 -4.43 -15.46
CA LYS A 649 -38.31 -5.75 -15.90
C LYS A 649 -37.28 -6.44 -16.79
N ARG A 650 -36.71 -5.76 -17.78
CA ARG A 650 -35.66 -6.33 -18.64
C ARG A 650 -34.39 -6.69 -17.86
N VAL A 651 -34.03 -5.90 -16.85
CA VAL A 651 -32.91 -6.22 -15.94
C VAL A 651 -33.20 -7.49 -15.14
N GLN A 652 -34.43 -7.64 -14.63
CA GLN A 652 -34.86 -8.86 -13.94
C GLN A 652 -34.87 -10.08 -14.89
N GLU A 653 -35.50 -9.98 -16.06
CA GLU A 653 -35.55 -11.04 -17.08
C GLU A 653 -34.15 -11.44 -17.60
N TYR A 654 -33.20 -10.50 -17.63
CA TYR A 654 -31.80 -10.82 -17.88
C TYR A 654 -31.20 -11.62 -16.73
N LEU A 655 -31.37 -11.19 -15.48
CA LEU A 655 -30.80 -11.90 -14.33
C LEU A 655 -31.40 -13.29 -14.14
N GLU A 656 -32.72 -13.47 -14.32
CA GLU A 656 -33.43 -14.77 -14.28
C GLU A 656 -32.88 -15.79 -15.31
N ARG A 657 -32.33 -15.33 -16.44
CA ARG A 657 -31.68 -16.21 -17.43
C ARG A 657 -30.26 -16.65 -17.04
N HIS A 658 -29.68 -16.03 -16.01
CA HIS A 658 -28.27 -16.19 -15.63
C HIS A 658 -28.03 -16.63 -14.18
N LEU A 659 -29.02 -16.44 -13.32
CA LEU A 659 -28.99 -16.73 -11.90
C LEU A 659 -30.25 -17.51 -11.52
N ASP A 660 -30.09 -18.53 -10.67
CA ASP A 660 -31.19 -19.27 -10.08
C ASP A 660 -32.13 -18.36 -9.26
N ASP A 661 -33.44 -18.49 -9.49
CA ASP A 661 -34.47 -17.67 -8.86
C ASP A 661 -35.13 -18.42 -7.69
N GLN A 662 -34.82 -17.99 -6.48
CA GLN A 662 -35.29 -18.66 -5.27
C GLN A 662 -36.79 -18.48 -5.01
N SER A 663 -37.47 -17.55 -5.69
CA SER A 663 -38.92 -17.38 -5.56
C SER A 663 -39.72 -18.58 -6.09
N VAL A 664 -39.14 -19.38 -6.98
CA VAL A 664 -39.74 -20.61 -7.53
C VAL A 664 -39.85 -21.73 -6.47
N TYR A 665 -39.04 -21.69 -5.41
CA TYR A 665 -39.00 -22.70 -4.35
C TYR A 665 -39.81 -22.33 -3.08
N HIS A 666 -40.43 -21.15 -3.04
CA HIS A 666 -41.10 -20.58 -1.87
C HIS A 666 -42.58 -20.24 -2.11
N SER A 667 -43.34 -21.17 -2.70
CA SER A 667 -44.81 -21.12 -2.75
C SER A 667 -45.44 -22.08 -1.73
N ASP A 668 -46.36 -21.55 -0.92
CA ASP A 668 -47.37 -22.23 -0.11
C ASP A 668 -46.91 -23.24 0.97
N ASP A 669 -46.68 -22.76 2.20
CA ASP A 669 -47.37 -23.30 3.40
C ASP A 669 -47.09 -22.51 4.72
N ASP A 670 -45.91 -21.92 4.91
CA ASP A 670 -45.49 -21.37 6.22
C ASP A 670 -45.67 -19.84 6.41
N ALA A 671 -46.88 -19.42 6.79
CA ALA A 671 -47.17 -18.04 7.21
C ALA A 671 -47.92 -17.97 8.57
N PRO A 672 -47.27 -17.56 9.69
CA PRO A 672 -47.91 -17.46 11.00
C PRO A 672 -48.88 -16.27 11.11
N LYS A 673 -50.07 -16.52 11.67
CA LYS A 673 -51.17 -15.55 11.81
C LYS A 673 -50.95 -14.55 12.95
N ALA A 674 -51.43 -13.32 12.76
CA ALA A 674 -51.50 -12.29 13.79
C ALA A 674 -52.74 -12.43 14.69
N HIS A 675 -52.60 -12.10 15.98
CA HIS A 675 -53.71 -11.83 16.90
C HIS A 675 -53.37 -10.65 17.81
N ALA A 676 -54.39 -9.88 18.19
CA ALA A 676 -54.25 -8.61 18.90
C ALA A 676 -54.93 -8.63 20.28
N VAL A 677 -54.19 -8.15 21.28
CA VAL A 677 -54.58 -7.27 22.41
C VAL A 677 -55.85 -7.60 23.21
N ASP A 678 -55.66 -7.88 24.51
CA ASP A 678 -56.26 -7.08 25.60
C ASP A 678 -55.46 -7.22 26.93
N SER A 679 -55.51 -6.18 27.76
CA SER A 679 -54.75 -5.93 29.02
C SER A 679 -55.75 -5.55 30.15
N PRO A 680 -55.37 -5.22 31.43
CA PRO A 680 -54.08 -5.15 32.14
C PRO A 680 -54.06 -6.06 33.41
N ALA A 681 -53.08 -6.12 34.32
CA ALA A 681 -51.88 -5.32 34.65
C ALA A 681 -50.70 -6.28 35.03
N GLU A 682 -49.63 -6.00 35.79
CA GLU A 682 -49.18 -4.84 36.62
C GLU A 682 -47.63 -4.86 36.80
N ASP A 683 -47.06 -3.93 37.58
CA ASP A 683 -45.68 -3.85 38.10
C ASP A 683 -44.46 -4.28 37.24
N GLY A 684 -43.97 -3.32 36.44
CA GLY A 684 -42.71 -2.62 36.78
C GLY A 684 -41.35 -3.29 36.48
N ASP A 685 -40.69 -2.91 35.37
CA ASP A 685 -39.70 -1.81 35.42
C ASP A 685 -39.30 -1.36 33.99
N GLU A 686 -39.15 -0.04 33.76
CA GLU A 686 -39.11 0.53 32.40
C GLU A 686 -37.70 0.62 31.77
N LYS A 687 -37.63 0.39 30.46
CA LYS A 687 -36.58 0.92 29.58
C LYS A 687 -37.16 1.64 28.37
N GLN A 688 -37.15 2.96 28.42
CA GLN A 688 -37.09 3.82 27.22
C GLN A 688 -36.01 4.89 27.40
N GLY A 689 -35.49 5.42 26.29
CA GLY A 689 -34.56 6.56 26.33
C GLY A 689 -33.34 6.43 25.43
N THR A 690 -33.55 6.28 24.12
CA THR A 690 -32.53 6.62 23.12
C THR A 690 -32.57 8.13 22.84
N PRO A 691 -31.50 8.90 23.12
CA PRO A 691 -31.27 10.18 22.48
C PRO A 691 -30.47 9.99 21.18
N VAL A 692 -30.91 10.66 20.12
CA VAL A 692 -30.23 10.72 18.80
C VAL A 692 -29.24 11.90 18.80
N LEU A 693 -28.37 11.96 17.78
CA LEU A 693 -27.39 13.02 17.44
C LEU A 693 -26.05 12.93 18.21
N GLU A 694 -24.89 13.25 17.63
CA GLU A 694 -24.61 13.93 16.35
C GLU A 694 -23.21 13.52 15.81
N VAL A 695 -22.99 13.51 14.49
CA VAL A 695 -21.64 13.42 13.90
C VAL A 695 -21.40 14.61 12.97
N ARG A 696 -20.55 15.54 13.41
CA ARG A 696 -20.07 16.69 12.62
C ARG A 696 -18.75 16.38 11.91
N GLY A 697 -18.59 16.94 10.70
CA GLY A 697 -17.29 17.42 10.21
C GLY A 697 -16.46 16.50 9.32
N GLY A 698 -17.06 15.70 8.43
CA GLY A 698 -16.29 14.88 7.47
C GLY A 698 -15.55 15.70 6.41
N ILE A 699 -14.22 15.68 6.45
CA ILE A 699 -13.29 15.96 5.33
C ILE A 699 -12.06 15.05 5.54
N LEU A 700 -11.59 14.36 4.51
CA LEU A 700 -10.35 13.57 4.53
C LEU A 700 -9.44 14.05 3.39
N ASN A 701 -8.16 14.28 3.72
CA ASN A 701 -7.24 15.05 2.88
C ASN A 701 -6.08 14.16 2.38
N GLU A 702 -5.59 14.42 1.17
CA GLU A 702 -4.84 13.50 0.29
C GLU A 702 -3.38 13.23 0.71
N ARG A 703 -3.06 13.44 1.99
CA ARG A 703 -1.69 13.37 2.50
C ARG A 703 -1.40 12.12 3.32
N ASP A 704 -2.11 11.00 3.23
CA ASP A 704 -1.95 9.90 4.22
C ASP A 704 -1.12 8.65 3.80
N THR A 705 -1.24 8.15 2.57
CA THR A 705 -0.49 7.01 1.97
C THR A 705 0.95 6.69 2.50
N ASP A 706 1.89 7.64 2.45
CA ASP A 706 3.27 7.68 3.01
C ASP A 706 3.50 6.95 4.35
N LEU A 707 2.48 7.02 5.22
CA LEU A 707 2.53 6.46 6.56
C LEU A 707 2.24 4.97 6.58
N GLU A 708 1.38 4.42 5.74
CA GLU A 708 1.02 3.00 5.89
C GLU A 708 2.14 2.04 5.49
N ALA A 709 3.02 2.43 4.57
CA ALA A 709 4.11 1.58 4.06
C ALA A 709 5.06 1.12 5.19
N ALA A 710 5.84 2.03 5.79
CA ALA A 710 6.70 1.67 6.92
C ALA A 710 5.95 1.53 8.27
N ALA A 711 4.61 1.41 8.26
CA ALA A 711 3.84 0.86 9.39
C ALA A 711 3.97 -0.65 9.47
N ARG A 712 3.91 -1.27 8.29
CA ARG A 712 3.90 -2.72 8.11
C ARG A 712 5.27 -3.26 8.55
N ASP A 713 6.34 -2.62 8.12
CA ASP A 713 7.73 -2.91 8.51
C ASP A 713 7.98 -2.88 10.04
N GLN A 714 7.62 -1.80 10.75
CA GLN A 714 7.83 -1.75 12.20
C GLN A 714 6.93 -2.73 12.95
N SER A 715 5.70 -2.98 12.47
CA SER A 715 4.78 -3.92 13.12
C SER A 715 5.11 -5.40 12.90
N ALA A 716 5.93 -5.72 11.91
CA ALA A 716 6.49 -7.06 11.71
C ALA A 716 7.61 -7.36 12.73
N LEU A 717 8.36 -6.34 13.16
CA LEU A 717 9.49 -6.48 14.11
C LEU A 717 9.06 -6.60 15.58
N GLU A 718 7.93 -6.01 16.00
CA GLU A 718 7.49 -6.09 17.40
C GLU A 718 6.63 -7.33 17.72
N LYS A 719 6.13 -8.05 16.71
CA LYS A 719 5.25 -9.23 16.91
C LYS A 719 5.98 -10.58 16.99
N SER A 720 7.30 -10.63 17.03
CA SER A 720 8.07 -11.87 17.26
C SER A 720 8.32 -12.20 18.74
N GLY A 721 7.56 -11.58 19.65
CA GLY A 721 7.55 -11.91 21.08
C GLY A 721 6.84 -13.23 21.36
N THR A 722 7.61 -14.29 21.60
CA THR A 722 7.20 -15.58 22.20
C THR A 722 6.17 -16.44 21.45
N ALA A 723 6.62 -17.06 20.35
CA ALA A 723 6.47 -18.51 20.15
C ALA A 723 7.63 -19.00 19.27
N LYS A 724 8.53 -19.84 19.80
CA LYS A 724 9.62 -20.43 19.00
C LYS A 724 9.02 -21.50 18.08
N SER A 725 9.02 -21.26 16.77
CA SER A 725 8.84 -22.32 15.77
C SER A 725 10.19 -22.88 15.35
N ASP A 726 10.37 -24.20 15.42
CA ASP A 726 11.66 -24.90 15.22
C ASP A 726 12.25 -24.85 13.79
N ARG A 727 11.66 -24.09 12.85
CA ARG A 727 12.15 -23.94 11.47
C ARG A 727 13.29 -22.93 11.27
N SER A 728 13.75 -22.25 12.32
CA SER A 728 14.97 -21.40 12.26
C SER A 728 16.28 -22.19 12.43
N GLN A 729 16.27 -23.52 12.24
CA GLN A 729 17.49 -24.30 12.22
C GLN A 729 18.30 -24.06 10.94
N ARG A 730 19.16 -23.03 11.03
CA ARG A 730 20.42 -22.85 10.29
C ARG A 730 20.30 -22.68 8.77
N ASP A 731 20.08 -21.43 8.34
CA ASP A 731 20.92 -20.87 7.28
C ASP A 731 22.33 -20.67 7.91
N PRO A 732 23.36 -21.43 7.52
CA PRO A 732 24.67 -21.38 8.18
C PRO A 732 25.47 -20.10 7.87
N LYS A 733 24.98 -19.22 6.97
CA LYS A 733 25.67 -17.99 6.56
C LYS A 733 24.91 -16.71 6.95
N LEU A 734 23.72 -16.82 7.53
CA LEU A 734 23.05 -15.67 8.14
C LEU A 734 23.72 -15.34 9.49
N VAL A 735 24.30 -14.15 9.59
CA VAL A 735 24.99 -13.72 10.82
C VAL A 735 23.99 -13.16 11.82
N THR A 736 23.54 -14.02 12.73
CA THR A 736 22.70 -13.67 13.90
C THR A 736 23.50 -13.76 15.20
N TRP A 737 22.82 -13.58 16.34
CA TRP A 737 23.34 -13.95 17.65
C TRP A 737 23.49 -15.47 17.77
N ASP A 738 24.50 -15.94 18.50
CA ASP A 738 24.79 -17.38 18.64
C ASP A 738 23.84 -18.09 19.62
N GLY A 739 22.97 -17.33 20.28
CA GLY A 739 21.94 -17.82 21.19
C GLY A 739 21.23 -16.68 21.93
N PRO A 740 20.25 -16.99 22.80
CA PRO A 740 19.59 -16.00 23.63
C PRO A 740 20.53 -15.32 24.64
N ASP A 741 21.66 -15.94 24.98
CA ASP A 741 22.63 -15.51 26.00
C ASP A 741 23.95 -14.95 25.41
N ASP A 742 23.97 -14.64 24.11
CA ASP A 742 25.14 -14.05 23.42
C ASP A 742 25.65 -12.78 24.12
N LEU A 743 26.95 -12.72 24.40
CA LEU A 743 27.60 -11.64 25.17
C LEU A 743 27.83 -10.34 24.37
N GLU A 744 27.84 -10.39 23.04
CA GLU A 744 27.90 -9.17 22.22
C GLU A 744 26.53 -8.46 22.18
N ASN A 745 25.42 -9.18 22.40
CA ASN A 745 24.07 -8.61 22.46
C ASN A 745 23.93 -7.63 23.65
N PRO A 746 23.59 -6.34 23.43
CA PRO A 746 23.48 -5.34 24.49
C PRO A 746 22.46 -5.68 25.59
N LYS A 747 21.43 -6.48 25.29
CA LYS A 747 20.44 -6.95 26.27
C LYS A 747 21.02 -7.92 27.30
N ASN A 748 22.18 -8.51 27.03
CA ASN A 748 22.88 -9.46 27.90
C ASN A 748 24.12 -8.86 28.58
N TRP A 749 24.45 -7.59 28.33
CA TRP A 749 25.58 -6.94 28.99
C TRP A 749 25.41 -6.88 30.52
N PRO A 750 26.53 -6.91 31.29
CA PRO A 750 26.49 -6.73 32.73
C PRO A 750 25.80 -5.41 33.11
N ASN A 751 24.96 -5.44 34.16
CA ASN A 751 24.16 -4.27 34.57
C ASN A 751 25.00 -3.00 34.77
N LYS A 752 26.23 -3.09 35.27
CA LYS A 752 27.16 -1.94 35.40
C LYS A 752 27.38 -1.22 34.05
N LYS A 753 27.54 -1.97 32.96
CA LYS A 753 27.75 -1.45 31.60
C LYS A 753 26.47 -0.86 31.00
N LYS A 754 25.32 -1.53 31.18
CA LYS A 754 24.00 -1.01 30.78
C LYS A 754 23.69 0.34 31.48
N TRP A 755 23.93 0.41 32.79
CA TRP A 755 23.69 1.62 33.58
C TRP A 755 24.65 2.75 33.25
N ALA A 756 25.95 2.48 33.03
CA ALA A 756 26.90 3.49 32.58
C ALA A 756 26.44 4.16 31.28
N ALA A 757 26.04 3.38 30.27
CA ALA A 757 25.56 3.92 29.00
C ALA A 757 24.31 4.81 29.17
N ILE A 758 23.31 4.37 29.94
CA ILE A 758 22.09 5.18 30.17
C ILE A 758 22.37 6.45 30.98
N ILE A 759 23.23 6.40 32.00
CA ILE A 759 23.61 7.59 32.77
C ILE A 759 24.28 8.61 31.84
N THR A 760 25.21 8.19 30.99
CA THR A 760 25.89 9.09 30.04
C THR A 760 24.94 9.68 28.99
N VAL A 761 24.03 8.89 28.41
CA VAL A 761 22.99 9.41 27.51
C VAL A 761 22.03 10.37 28.24
N SER A 762 21.69 10.09 29.50
CA SER A 762 20.86 10.98 30.32
C SER A 762 21.57 12.30 30.61
N LEU A 763 22.88 12.31 30.81
CA LEU A 763 23.68 13.52 30.99
C LEU A 763 23.76 14.36 29.70
N PHE A 764 23.96 13.76 28.53
CA PHE A 764 23.82 14.45 27.23
C PHE A 764 22.40 15.04 27.05
N THR A 765 21.38 14.33 27.53
CA THR A 765 19.98 14.78 27.46
C THR A 765 19.65 15.87 28.49
N PHE A 766 20.43 15.98 29.57
CA PHE A 766 20.32 17.01 30.61
C PHE A 766 20.99 18.32 30.21
N ILE A 767 22.22 18.27 29.68
CA ILE A 767 23.04 19.46 29.46
C ILE A 767 22.49 20.39 28.38
N SER A 768 21.81 19.85 27.36
CA SER A 768 21.29 20.68 26.28
C SER A 768 20.07 21.53 26.67
N PRO A 769 19.02 20.98 27.34
CA PRO A 769 17.95 21.80 27.92
C PRO A 769 18.44 22.83 28.94
N VAL A 770 19.47 22.51 29.75
CA VAL A 770 20.15 23.50 30.62
C VAL A 770 20.67 24.67 29.78
N SER A 771 21.47 24.42 28.74
CA SER A 771 22.02 25.47 27.88
C SER A 771 20.96 26.29 27.13
N SER A 772 19.79 25.68 26.84
CA SER A 772 18.67 26.38 26.19
C SER A 772 18.08 27.51 27.07
N SER A 773 17.93 27.28 28.38
CA SER A 773 17.27 28.21 29.30
C SER A 773 18.23 29.03 30.15
N MET A 774 19.47 28.59 30.33
CA MET A 774 20.49 29.28 31.14
C MET A 774 20.83 30.70 30.64
N VAL A 775 20.47 31.04 29.40
CA VAL A 775 20.61 32.39 28.85
C VAL A 775 19.50 33.35 29.31
N ALA A 776 18.35 32.88 29.81
CA ALA A 776 17.20 33.75 30.14
C ALA A 776 17.55 34.92 31.10
N PRO A 777 18.30 34.73 32.20
CA PRO A 777 18.69 35.84 33.08
C PRO A 777 19.76 36.76 32.46
N ALA A 778 20.50 36.27 31.47
CA ALA A 778 21.60 36.98 30.80
C ALA A 778 21.15 37.77 29.56
N LEU A 779 19.90 37.58 29.09
CA LEU A 779 19.34 38.25 27.91
C LEU A 779 19.49 39.79 27.93
N PRO A 780 19.23 40.52 29.05
CA PRO A 780 19.42 41.97 29.08
C PRO A 780 20.88 42.38 28.84
N SER A 781 21.83 41.65 29.46
CA SER A 781 23.26 41.90 29.31
C SER A 781 23.75 41.64 27.89
N ILE A 782 23.26 40.57 27.25
CA ILE A 782 23.56 40.25 25.84
C ILE A 782 22.99 41.32 24.90
N ALA A 783 21.76 41.78 25.14
CA ALA A 783 21.13 42.82 24.34
C ALA A 783 21.90 44.15 24.44
N SER A 784 22.40 44.51 25.63
CA SER A 784 23.26 45.67 25.84
C SER A 784 24.59 45.55 25.08
N ASP A 785 25.31 44.43 25.26
CA ASP A 785 26.63 44.17 24.64
C ASP A 785 26.61 44.14 23.11
N PHE A 786 25.48 43.76 22.50
CA PHE A 786 25.29 43.68 21.05
C PHE A 786 24.43 44.80 20.46
N HIS A 787 24.09 45.83 21.26
CA HIS A 787 23.23 46.95 20.87
C HIS A 787 21.93 46.50 20.18
N ILE A 788 21.24 45.53 20.79
CA ILE A 788 19.97 44.99 20.31
C ILE A 788 18.83 45.83 20.87
N GLU A 789 18.45 46.87 20.13
CA GLU A 789 17.35 47.78 20.49
C GLU A 789 15.96 47.13 20.40
N ASP A 790 15.81 46.12 19.54
CA ASP A 790 14.55 45.39 19.33
C ASP A 790 14.35 44.23 20.31
N GLN A 791 13.22 44.26 21.03
CA GLN A 791 12.86 43.23 22.00
C GLN A 791 12.60 41.85 21.36
N VAL A 792 12.15 41.77 20.11
CA VAL A 792 12.01 40.48 19.38
C VAL A 792 13.38 39.85 19.16
N SER A 793 14.32 40.62 18.63
CA SER A 793 15.70 40.21 18.36
C SER A 793 16.46 39.76 19.62
N SER A 794 16.13 40.34 20.78
CA SER A 794 16.65 39.87 22.07
C SER A 794 16.11 38.49 22.42
N GLN A 795 14.78 38.31 22.43
CA GLN A 795 14.13 37.03 22.75
C GLN A 795 14.50 35.90 21.76
N LEU A 796 14.74 36.26 20.49
CA LEU A 796 15.23 35.36 19.45
C LEU A 796 16.55 34.67 19.84
N THR A 797 17.42 35.34 20.61
CA THR A 797 18.70 34.78 21.08
C THR A 797 18.51 33.59 22.04
N LEU A 798 17.43 33.55 22.81
CA LEU A 798 17.05 32.41 23.62
C LEU A 798 16.28 31.37 22.79
N SER A 799 15.26 31.81 22.06
CA SER A 799 14.26 30.90 21.51
C SER A 799 14.73 30.15 20.25
N ILE A 800 15.67 30.70 19.47
CA ILE A 800 16.19 30.06 18.25
C ILE A 800 16.85 28.69 18.49
N PHE A 801 17.40 28.47 19.69
CA PHE A 801 17.93 27.17 20.11
C PHE A 801 16.83 26.09 20.15
N VAL A 802 15.61 26.47 20.55
CA VAL A 802 14.43 25.60 20.61
C VAL A 802 13.86 25.34 19.21
N LEU A 803 14.00 26.27 18.26
CA LEU A 803 13.63 26.01 16.86
C LEU A 803 14.48 24.87 16.28
N ALA A 804 15.78 24.83 16.61
CA ALA A 804 16.65 23.75 16.17
C ALA A 804 16.26 22.38 16.75
N TYR A 805 15.60 22.33 17.93
CA TYR A 805 14.99 21.10 18.46
C TYR A 805 13.78 20.62 17.65
N ALA A 806 13.13 21.46 16.85
CA ALA A 806 12.10 21.01 15.90
C ALA A 806 12.76 20.29 14.70
N VAL A 807 13.89 20.81 14.22
CA VAL A 807 14.56 20.35 13.00
C VAL A 807 15.46 19.15 13.24
N GLY A 808 16.38 19.23 14.21
CA GLY A 808 17.46 18.26 14.40
C GLY A 808 17.02 16.80 14.60
N PRO A 809 15.99 16.48 15.43
CA PRO A 809 15.53 15.11 15.64
C PRO A 809 15.08 14.39 14.36
N LEU A 810 14.54 15.14 13.39
CA LEU A 810 14.04 14.60 12.12
C LEU A 810 15.17 14.00 11.26
N PHE A 811 16.39 14.51 11.39
CA PHE A 811 17.58 14.01 10.68
C PHE A 811 18.42 13.09 11.56
N LEU A 812 18.67 13.49 12.82
CA LEU A 812 19.60 12.79 13.71
C LEU A 812 19.04 11.46 14.24
N GLY A 813 17.71 11.33 14.37
CA GLY A 813 17.06 10.06 14.68
C GLY A 813 17.37 8.99 13.63
N PRO A 814 16.96 9.18 12.36
CA PRO A 814 17.21 8.22 11.27
C PRO A 814 18.69 7.96 11.00
N LEU A 815 19.55 8.98 11.06
CA LEU A 815 21.00 8.80 10.90
C LEU A 815 21.58 7.83 11.96
N SER A 816 21.02 7.82 13.18
CA SER A 816 21.45 6.91 14.25
C SER A 816 21.11 5.43 13.98
N GLU A 817 20.16 5.16 13.09
CA GLU A 817 19.73 3.82 12.65
C GLU A 817 20.51 3.32 11.43
N ILE A 818 21.25 4.22 10.77
CA ILE A 818 22.11 3.92 9.63
C ILE A 818 23.57 3.77 10.10
N TYR A 819 24.08 4.76 10.82
CA TYR A 819 25.49 4.83 11.20
C TYR A 819 25.79 4.19 12.57
N GLY A 820 24.76 4.03 13.42
CA GLY A 820 24.86 3.53 14.79
C GLY A 820 24.57 4.62 15.82
N ARG A 821 24.05 4.22 16.99
CA ARG A 821 23.53 5.16 18.01
C ARG A 821 24.65 6.02 18.58
N VAL A 822 25.82 5.41 18.82
CA VAL A 822 26.93 6.10 19.50
C VAL A 822 27.61 7.11 18.60
N ILE A 823 27.87 6.78 17.34
CA ILE A 823 28.54 7.71 16.42
C ILE A 823 27.72 9.01 16.26
N VAL A 824 26.40 8.89 16.09
CA VAL A 824 25.54 10.06 15.92
C VAL A 824 25.40 10.87 17.21
N LEU A 825 25.25 10.21 18.38
CA LEU A 825 25.25 10.91 19.67
C LEU A 825 26.54 11.69 19.90
N GLN A 826 27.70 11.06 19.66
CA GLN A 826 29.02 11.66 19.89
C GLN A 826 29.29 12.84 18.95
N LEU A 827 29.01 12.68 17.64
CA LEU A 827 29.22 13.74 16.67
C LEU A 827 28.26 14.91 16.88
N ALA A 828 26.99 14.64 17.20
CA ALA A 828 26.02 15.71 17.45
C ALA A 828 26.30 16.45 18.76
N ASN A 829 26.78 15.77 19.81
CA ASN A 829 27.17 16.42 21.05
C ASN A 829 28.47 17.22 20.89
N LEU A 830 29.47 16.71 20.14
CA LEU A 830 30.65 17.48 19.74
C LEU A 830 30.30 18.72 18.89
N PHE A 831 29.29 18.61 18.01
CA PHE A 831 28.76 19.73 17.23
C PHE A 831 28.09 20.78 18.15
N TYR A 832 27.28 20.33 19.11
CA TYR A 832 26.74 21.19 20.16
C TYR A 832 27.86 21.91 20.92
N LEU A 833 28.87 21.18 21.42
CA LEU A 833 30.01 21.72 22.15
C LEU A 833 30.72 22.85 21.37
N LEU A 834 31.08 22.57 20.11
CA LEU A 834 31.77 23.52 19.25
C LEU A 834 30.96 24.80 19.02
N PHE A 835 29.66 24.68 18.70
CA PHE A 835 28.82 25.84 18.47
C PHE A 835 28.36 26.55 19.75
N ASN A 836 28.32 25.86 20.89
CA ASN A 836 28.06 26.48 22.18
C ASN A 836 29.27 27.32 22.64
N ILE A 837 30.50 26.84 22.43
CA ILE A 837 31.73 27.67 22.57
C ILE A 837 31.69 28.85 21.60
N ALA A 838 31.27 28.63 20.35
CA ALA A 838 31.15 29.70 19.34
C ALA A 838 30.20 30.84 19.78
N CYS A 839 29.11 30.52 20.51
CA CYS A 839 28.23 31.52 21.11
C CYS A 839 28.97 32.41 22.13
N GLY A 840 29.83 31.83 22.98
CA GLY A 840 30.62 32.56 23.98
C GLY A 840 31.65 33.53 23.38
N VAL A 841 32.25 33.18 22.23
CA VAL A 841 33.19 34.05 21.50
C VAL A 841 32.51 35.01 20.51
N SER A 842 31.19 34.94 20.35
CA SER A 842 30.46 35.74 19.36
C SER A 842 30.57 37.26 19.63
N ARG A 843 30.62 38.04 18.54
CA ARG A 843 30.81 39.50 18.58
C ARG A 843 29.65 40.29 17.98
N THR A 844 28.66 39.60 17.41
CA THR A 844 27.51 40.22 16.73
C THR A 844 26.24 39.41 16.98
N LYS A 845 25.08 40.08 16.93
CA LYS A 845 23.77 39.42 17.04
C LYS A 845 23.56 38.30 16.03
N GLY A 846 24.03 38.47 14.79
CA GLY A 846 23.91 37.47 13.72
C GLY A 846 24.71 36.19 14.00
N GLN A 847 25.96 36.34 14.46
CA GLN A 847 26.78 35.20 14.91
C GLN A 847 26.12 34.48 16.09
N MET A 848 25.65 35.23 17.09
CA MET A 848 24.98 34.66 18.26
C MET A 848 23.75 33.82 17.86
N ILE A 849 22.86 34.37 17.03
CA ILE A 849 21.64 33.66 16.57
C ILE A 849 22.01 32.41 15.75
N ALA A 850 22.96 32.52 14.83
CA ALA A 850 23.40 31.39 14.00
C ALA A 850 24.05 30.27 14.84
N PHE A 851 24.96 30.61 15.75
CA PHE A 851 25.62 29.64 16.62
C PHE A 851 24.66 29.05 17.67
N ARG A 852 23.66 29.80 18.15
CA ARG A 852 22.56 29.28 18.99
C ARG A 852 21.71 28.25 18.22
N PHE A 853 21.38 28.52 16.96
CA PHE A 853 20.66 27.54 16.14
C PHE A 853 21.49 26.26 15.91
N LEU A 854 22.76 26.39 15.53
CA LEU A 854 23.63 25.24 15.26
C LEU A 854 23.92 24.42 16.53
N SER A 855 24.15 25.07 17.67
CA SER A 855 24.30 24.36 18.95
C SER A 855 23.00 23.62 19.32
N GLY A 856 21.84 24.25 19.17
CA GLY A 856 20.54 23.59 19.40
C GLY A 856 20.31 22.37 18.49
N LEU A 857 20.81 22.40 17.25
CA LEU A 857 20.69 21.28 16.31
C LEU A 857 21.44 20.05 16.83
N GLY A 858 22.72 20.20 17.20
CA GLY A 858 23.50 19.12 17.81
C GLY A 858 22.90 18.64 19.15
N GLY A 859 22.47 19.60 19.96
CA GLY A 859 21.88 19.38 21.28
C GLY A 859 20.56 18.60 21.29
N SER A 860 19.89 18.53 20.14
CA SER A 860 18.63 17.81 19.99
C SER A 860 18.78 16.28 19.86
N ALA A 861 19.96 15.78 19.47
CA ALA A 861 20.17 14.35 19.19
C ALA A 861 19.89 13.42 20.39
N PRO A 862 20.35 13.73 21.62
CA PRO A 862 20.13 12.88 22.79
C PRO A 862 18.64 12.67 23.14
N LEU A 863 17.78 13.66 22.83
CA LEU A 863 16.33 13.58 23.00
C LEU A 863 15.67 12.62 22.00
N ALA A 864 16.23 12.46 20.81
CA ALA A 864 15.71 11.57 19.77
C ALA A 864 16.28 10.15 19.88
N VAL A 865 17.60 10.04 20.06
CA VAL A 865 18.35 8.78 19.98
C VAL A 865 18.35 8.03 21.33
N GLY A 866 18.21 8.74 22.46
CA GLY A 866 18.35 8.14 23.79
C GLY A 866 17.28 7.09 24.13
N GLY A 867 16.04 7.27 23.65
CA GLY A 867 15.00 6.23 23.74
C GLY A 867 15.35 4.95 22.99
N GLY A 868 16.05 5.06 21.85
CA GLY A 868 16.57 3.92 21.09
C GLY A 868 17.62 3.14 21.88
N VAL A 869 18.63 3.83 22.42
CA VAL A 869 19.69 3.23 23.26
C VAL A 869 19.10 2.46 24.46
N LEU A 870 18.01 2.98 25.05
CA LEU A 870 17.30 2.31 26.14
C LEU A 870 16.59 1.03 25.68
N SER A 871 15.94 1.05 24.51
CA SER A 871 15.30 -0.13 23.92
C SER A 871 16.32 -1.23 23.58
N ASP A 872 17.49 -0.81 23.08
CA ASP A 872 18.59 -1.68 22.68
C ASP A 872 19.22 -2.39 23.89
N CYS A 873 19.44 -1.70 25.03
CA CYS A 873 20.12 -2.25 26.20
C CYS A 873 19.24 -3.02 27.21
N PHE A 874 17.94 -2.72 27.32
CA PHE A 874 17.09 -3.26 28.40
C PHE A 874 15.95 -4.12 27.85
N LYS A 875 15.73 -5.29 28.47
CA LYS A 875 14.56 -6.16 28.17
C LYS A 875 13.26 -5.44 28.61
N PRO A 876 12.10 -5.67 27.96
CA PRO A 876 10.86 -4.92 28.26
C PRO A 876 10.51 -4.84 29.75
N GLU A 877 10.71 -5.93 30.49
CA GLU A 877 10.49 -6.01 31.95
C GLU A 877 11.43 -5.12 32.79
N GLU A 878 12.64 -4.84 32.30
CA GLU A 878 13.68 -4.10 33.03
C GLU A 878 13.61 -2.57 32.82
N ARG A 879 12.89 -2.10 31.79
CA ARG A 879 12.93 -0.72 31.29
C ARG A 879 12.39 0.33 32.26
N GLY A 880 11.51 -0.02 33.19
CA GLY A 880 10.83 0.96 34.05
C GLY A 880 11.77 1.90 34.83
N LYS A 881 12.86 1.35 35.41
CA LYS A 881 13.83 2.16 36.17
C LYS A 881 14.74 3.02 35.28
N SER A 882 15.16 2.52 34.12
CA SER A 882 16.00 3.27 33.19
C SER A 882 15.22 4.39 32.50
N VAL A 883 13.95 4.16 32.15
CA VAL A 883 13.08 5.20 31.56
C VAL A 883 12.86 6.34 32.54
N ALA A 884 12.64 6.05 33.82
CA ALA A 884 12.46 7.08 34.84
C ALA A 884 13.68 8.00 34.98
N ILE A 885 14.90 7.44 34.96
CA ILE A 885 16.15 8.21 35.07
C ILE A 885 16.40 9.04 33.81
N TYR A 886 16.26 8.45 32.62
CA TYR A 886 16.41 9.16 31.35
C TYR A 886 15.38 10.30 31.19
N SER A 887 14.12 10.04 31.53
CA SER A 887 13.03 11.01 31.35
C SER A 887 13.08 12.17 32.34
N LEU A 888 13.80 12.04 33.46
CA LEU A 888 13.97 13.11 34.44
C LEU A 888 14.93 14.21 33.95
N ALA A 889 15.94 13.85 33.16
CA ALA A 889 16.97 14.76 32.66
C ALA A 889 16.42 15.96 31.85
N PRO A 890 15.56 15.78 30.82
CA PRO A 890 14.97 16.91 30.10
C PRO A 890 14.10 17.84 30.95
N LEU A 891 13.60 17.37 32.09
CA LEU A 891 12.62 18.08 32.92
C LEU A 891 13.28 19.01 33.94
N LEU A 892 14.42 18.59 34.50
CA LEU A 892 15.18 19.41 35.44
C LEU A 892 15.99 20.50 34.72
N GLY A 893 16.45 20.25 33.49
CA GLY A 893 17.32 21.18 32.76
C GLY A 893 16.76 22.61 32.63
N PRO A 894 15.50 22.81 32.19
CA PRO A 894 14.87 24.12 32.09
C PRO A 894 14.80 24.92 33.40
N ALA A 895 14.80 24.25 34.57
CA ALA A 895 14.79 24.89 35.88
C ALA A 895 16.21 25.11 36.45
N VAL A 896 17.13 24.17 36.26
CA VAL A 896 18.53 24.28 36.72
C VAL A 896 19.29 25.36 35.94
N GLY A 897 19.04 25.47 34.63
CA GLY A 897 19.67 26.45 33.75
C GLY A 897 19.60 27.88 34.29
N PRO A 898 18.41 28.49 34.44
CA PRO A 898 18.30 29.89 34.85
C PRO A 898 18.82 30.17 36.27
N ILE A 899 18.83 29.19 37.17
CA ILE A 899 19.47 29.33 38.50
C ILE A 899 20.98 29.55 38.31
N VAL A 900 21.65 28.63 37.60
CA VAL A 900 23.11 28.71 37.37
C VAL A 900 23.48 29.92 36.50
N GLY A 901 22.69 30.20 35.47
CA GLY A 901 22.87 31.35 34.58
C GLY A 901 22.68 32.69 35.26
N GLY A 902 21.77 32.77 36.24
CA GLY A 902 21.51 33.98 37.04
C GLY A 902 22.75 34.40 37.84
N PHE A 903 23.35 33.47 38.59
CA PHE A 903 24.58 33.74 39.34
C PHE A 903 25.78 33.98 38.41
N ILE A 904 26.01 33.12 37.41
CA ILE A 904 27.12 33.32 36.46
C ILE A 904 27.03 34.68 35.75
N SER A 905 25.84 35.10 35.32
CA SER A 905 25.66 36.39 34.64
C SER A 905 25.62 37.59 35.60
N GLN A 906 25.45 37.39 36.90
CA GLN A 906 25.56 38.45 37.91
C GLN A 906 27.01 38.68 38.32
N ASP A 907 27.75 37.59 38.59
CA ASP A 907 29.06 37.63 39.22
C ASP A 907 30.22 37.60 38.19
N THR A 908 29.93 37.33 36.91
CA THR A 908 30.92 37.34 35.81
C THR A 908 30.38 38.06 34.55
N THR A 909 30.58 37.51 33.35
CA THR A 909 29.99 38.03 32.11
C THR A 909 29.05 37.00 31.49
N TRP A 910 28.09 37.45 30.68
CA TRP A 910 27.17 36.54 29.98
C TRP A 910 27.90 35.48 29.14
N ARG A 911 29.13 35.74 28.68
CA ARG A 911 29.93 34.78 27.91
C ARG A 911 30.26 33.51 28.70
N TRP A 912 30.41 33.61 30.02
CA TRP A 912 30.63 32.45 30.88
C TRP A 912 29.44 31.51 31.00
N VAL A 913 28.21 31.95 30.66
CA VAL A 913 27.06 31.05 30.51
C VAL A 913 27.35 29.97 29.47
N PHE A 914 27.96 30.35 28.36
CA PHE A 914 28.35 29.45 27.29
C PHE A 914 29.60 28.64 27.64
N TYR A 915 30.62 29.24 28.26
CA TYR A 915 31.83 28.49 28.62
C TYR A 915 31.59 27.47 29.74
N ALA A 916 30.83 27.80 30.79
CA ALA A 916 30.52 26.86 31.87
C ALA A 916 29.70 25.65 31.38
N THR A 917 28.69 25.88 30.53
CA THR A 917 27.93 24.78 29.91
C THR A 917 28.79 23.95 28.95
N SER A 918 29.75 24.57 28.25
CA SER A 918 30.71 23.86 27.38
C SER A 918 31.73 23.04 28.16
N ILE A 919 32.20 23.51 29.32
CA ILE A 919 33.11 22.74 30.18
C ILE A 919 32.39 21.52 30.78
N ALA A 920 31.17 21.73 31.29
CA ALA A 920 30.34 20.65 31.81
C ALA A 920 30.04 19.61 30.71
N ASP A 921 29.66 20.07 29.51
CA ASP A 921 29.46 19.19 28.35
C ASP A 921 30.74 18.47 27.92
N GLY A 922 31.89 19.15 27.88
CA GLY A 922 33.18 18.53 27.55
C GLY A 922 33.56 17.37 28.49
N VAL A 923 33.22 17.47 29.78
CA VAL A 923 33.39 16.38 30.76
C VAL A 923 32.43 15.22 30.45
N ILE A 924 31.16 15.50 30.12
CA ILE A 924 30.17 14.47 29.76
C ILE A 924 30.58 13.80 28.44
N GLN A 925 31.02 14.57 27.46
CA GLN A 925 31.54 14.15 26.15
C GLN A 925 32.74 13.21 26.30
N PHE A 926 33.71 13.58 27.15
CA PHE A 926 34.84 12.72 27.49
C PHE A 926 34.38 11.41 28.13
N GLY A 927 33.48 11.46 29.13
CA GLY A 927 32.85 10.27 29.69
C GLY A 927 32.12 9.41 28.64
N GLY A 928 31.47 10.06 27.68
CA GLY A 928 30.88 9.46 26.48
C GLY A 928 31.82 8.49 25.79
N LEU A 929 33.05 8.91 25.50
CA LEU A 929 34.03 8.12 24.75
C LEU A 929 34.38 6.77 25.42
N PHE A 930 34.28 6.68 26.75
CA PHE A 930 34.58 5.45 27.49
C PHE A 930 33.33 4.62 27.82
N PHE A 931 32.22 5.27 28.17
CA PHE A 931 31.01 4.59 28.67
C PHE A 931 29.99 4.24 27.57
N LEU A 932 29.97 4.96 26.45
CA LEU A 932 29.10 4.64 25.32
C LEU A 932 29.77 3.63 24.38
N ARG A 933 29.28 2.39 24.39
CA ARG A 933 29.56 1.40 23.34
C ARG A 933 28.35 1.26 22.43
N GLU A 934 28.59 0.90 21.17
CA GLU A 934 27.50 0.73 20.20
C GLU A 934 26.43 -0.24 20.73
N THR A 935 25.18 0.21 20.68
CA THR A 935 24.02 -0.52 21.21
C THR A 935 23.11 -1.02 20.10
N TYR A 936 23.22 -0.45 18.89
CA TYR A 936 22.36 -0.82 17.78
C TYR A 936 22.69 -2.22 17.27
N ALA A 937 21.84 -3.20 17.59
CA ALA A 937 22.00 -4.60 17.20
C ALA A 937 22.39 -4.81 15.72
N PRO A 938 21.77 -4.14 14.73
CA PRO A 938 22.18 -4.26 13.33
C PRO A 938 23.60 -3.81 13.04
N LYS A 939 24.10 -2.74 13.69
CA LYS A 939 25.48 -2.26 13.49
C LYS A 939 26.50 -3.19 14.14
N ILE A 940 26.14 -3.83 15.25
CA ILE A 940 26.97 -4.85 15.91
C ILE A 940 27.05 -6.10 15.02
N LEU A 941 25.91 -6.63 14.58
CA LEU A 941 25.86 -7.79 13.68
C LEU A 941 26.56 -7.51 12.34
N LYS A 942 26.47 -6.29 11.80
CA LYS A 942 27.20 -5.93 10.57
C LYS A 942 28.71 -5.99 10.78
N ARG A 943 29.23 -5.45 11.90
CA ARG A 943 30.65 -5.59 12.27
C ARG A 943 31.06 -7.04 12.52
N ARG A 944 30.16 -7.88 13.06
CA ARG A 944 30.39 -9.32 13.20
C ARG A 944 30.48 -10.01 11.83
N ALA A 945 29.58 -9.68 10.89
CA ALA A 945 29.64 -10.20 9.53
C ALA A 945 30.90 -9.73 8.80
N GLU A 946 31.28 -8.46 8.92
CA GLU A 946 32.56 -7.93 8.40
C GLU A 946 33.78 -8.68 8.98
N ARG A 947 33.78 -8.98 10.29
CA ARG A 947 34.82 -9.80 10.94
C ARG A 947 34.86 -11.24 10.40
N ILE A 948 33.71 -11.91 10.32
CA ILE A 948 33.62 -13.29 9.81
C ILE A 948 34.05 -13.34 8.32
N ARG A 949 33.66 -12.37 7.49
CA ARG A 949 34.11 -12.23 6.10
C ARG A 949 35.64 -12.12 6.01
N MET A 950 36.28 -11.35 6.92
CA MET A 950 37.74 -11.23 6.98
C MET A 950 38.45 -12.48 7.52
N GLU A 951 37.89 -13.15 8.52
CA GLU A 951 38.47 -14.34 9.15
C GLU A 951 38.31 -15.62 8.31
N THR A 952 37.23 -15.72 7.53
CA THR A 952 36.93 -16.90 6.68
C THR A 952 37.24 -16.70 5.20
N GLY A 953 37.42 -15.45 4.74
CA GLY A 953 37.53 -15.10 3.32
C GLY A 953 36.22 -15.20 2.53
N ASP A 954 35.12 -15.62 3.15
CA ASP A 954 33.84 -15.86 2.49
C ASP A 954 32.93 -14.62 2.55
N LEU A 955 32.71 -13.97 1.41
CA LEU A 955 31.86 -12.78 1.28
C LEU A 955 30.35 -13.08 1.45
N THR A 956 29.93 -14.34 1.44
CA THR A 956 28.50 -14.72 1.46
C THR A 956 27.85 -14.69 2.85
N TYR A 957 28.62 -14.48 3.92
CA TYR A 957 28.07 -14.15 5.24
C TYR A 957 27.36 -12.79 5.20
N GLN A 958 26.08 -12.73 5.58
CA GLN A 958 25.27 -11.50 5.51
C GLN A 958 24.39 -11.29 6.74
N THR A 959 24.07 -10.03 7.03
CA THR A 959 23.11 -9.65 8.07
C THR A 959 21.70 -9.43 7.51
N GLU A 960 20.70 -9.55 8.38
CA GLU A 960 19.28 -9.41 8.03
C GLU A 960 18.91 -8.02 7.45
N ILE A 961 19.66 -6.97 7.80
CA ILE A 961 19.44 -5.62 7.25
C ILE A 961 20.23 -5.36 5.95
N GLU A 962 21.37 -6.03 5.73
CA GLU A 962 21.99 -6.06 4.40
C GLU A 962 21.07 -6.77 3.38
N ARG A 963 20.30 -7.79 3.80
CA ARG A 963 19.27 -8.43 2.97
C ARG A 963 18.07 -7.52 2.62
N GLN A 964 17.85 -6.41 3.32
CA GLN A 964 16.71 -5.51 3.07
C GLN A 964 16.99 -4.43 2.01
N ASN A 965 18.25 -4.22 1.59
CA ASN A 965 18.67 -3.36 0.48
C ASN A 965 18.05 -1.94 0.38
N LYS A 966 17.58 -1.36 1.48
CA LYS A 966 17.02 0.00 1.53
C LYS A 966 18.12 1.04 1.34
N THR A 967 17.91 1.97 0.42
CA THR A 967 18.87 3.07 0.21
C THR A 967 18.80 4.12 1.32
N LEU A 968 19.91 4.84 1.52
CA LEU A 968 20.02 5.92 2.50
C LEU A 968 18.97 7.02 2.28
N SER A 969 18.69 7.35 1.01
CA SER A 969 17.69 8.33 0.61
C SER A 969 16.27 7.90 0.99
N GLN A 970 15.85 6.67 0.65
CA GLN A 970 14.52 6.15 0.99
C GLN A 970 14.27 6.10 2.50
N THR A 971 15.29 5.71 3.27
CA THR A 971 15.21 5.65 4.74
C THR A 971 15.02 7.05 5.34
N MET A 972 15.77 8.05 4.85
CA MET A 972 15.60 9.44 5.27
C MET A 972 14.23 10.01 4.84
N GLN A 973 13.83 9.86 3.58
CA GLN A 973 12.57 10.40 3.06
C GLN A 973 11.37 9.91 3.86
N THR A 974 11.31 8.60 4.13
CA THR A 974 10.24 7.98 4.91
C THR A 974 10.16 8.54 6.33
N ALA A 975 11.31 8.73 6.99
CA ALA A 975 11.36 9.25 8.35
C ALA A 975 11.06 10.76 8.45
N LEU A 976 11.43 11.54 7.43
CA LEU A 976 11.15 12.98 7.36
C LEU A 976 9.67 13.27 7.08
N VAL A 977 9.03 12.58 6.13
CA VAL A 977 7.66 12.91 5.71
C VAL A 977 6.63 12.56 6.79
N ARG A 978 6.78 11.39 7.43
CA ARG A 978 5.69 10.76 8.20
C ARG A 978 5.24 11.48 9.49
N PRO A 979 6.08 12.20 10.24
CA PRO A 979 5.62 13.01 11.38
C PRO A 979 4.68 14.16 10.98
N PHE A 980 5.02 14.91 9.92
CA PHE A 980 4.15 15.95 9.37
C PHE A 980 2.83 15.40 8.86
N ARG A 981 2.93 14.21 8.27
CA ARG A 981 1.81 13.45 7.75
C ARG A 981 0.78 13.16 8.85
N LEU A 982 1.21 12.57 9.97
CA LEU A 982 0.37 12.32 11.15
C LEU A 982 -0.20 13.63 11.73
N LEU A 983 0.61 14.69 11.79
CA LEU A 983 0.15 16.00 12.26
C LEU A 983 -0.94 16.60 11.36
N SER A 984 -0.85 16.36 10.05
CA SER A 984 -1.79 16.94 9.07
C SER A 984 -3.13 16.20 8.96
N THR A 985 -3.21 14.95 9.39
CA THR A 985 -4.39 14.11 9.12
C THR A 985 -5.07 13.52 10.34
N GLN A 986 -4.38 13.39 11.48
CA GLN A 986 -4.93 12.68 12.63
C GLN A 986 -5.46 13.62 13.72
N PRO A 987 -6.79 13.68 13.96
CA PRO A 987 -7.36 14.64 14.92
C PRO A 987 -6.85 14.47 16.35
N ILE A 988 -6.58 13.23 16.77
CA ILE A 988 -5.98 12.93 18.08
C ILE A 988 -4.58 13.54 18.19
N VAL A 989 -3.74 13.38 17.15
CA VAL A 989 -2.39 13.98 17.10
C VAL A 989 -2.52 15.50 17.09
N GLN A 990 -3.44 16.07 16.30
CA GLN A 990 -3.64 17.52 16.21
C GLN A 990 -4.04 18.16 17.53
N VAL A 991 -5.08 17.65 18.20
CA VAL A 991 -5.58 18.20 19.46
C VAL A 991 -4.50 18.12 20.54
N LEU A 992 -3.81 16.97 20.65
CA LEU A 992 -2.76 16.79 21.65
C LEU A 992 -1.48 17.54 21.31
N ALA A 993 -1.10 17.64 20.03
CA ALA A 993 0.04 18.44 19.60
C ALA A 993 -0.22 19.93 19.82
N LEU A 994 -1.42 20.44 19.53
CA LEU A 994 -1.78 21.83 19.75
C LEU A 994 -1.80 22.17 21.25
N TYR A 995 -2.39 21.32 22.09
CA TYR A 995 -2.40 21.54 23.54
C TYR A 995 -0.99 21.43 24.14
N MET A 996 -0.20 20.42 23.74
CA MET A 996 1.20 20.29 24.13
C MET A 996 2.05 21.48 23.66
N ALA A 997 1.80 21.98 22.46
CA ALA A 997 2.52 23.11 21.90
C ALA A 997 2.15 24.42 22.59
N PHE A 998 0.87 24.63 22.93
CA PHE A 998 0.45 25.75 23.75
C PHE A 998 1.06 25.70 25.15
N ILE A 999 1.04 24.54 25.82
CA ILE A 999 1.70 24.31 27.11
C ILE A 999 3.20 24.64 27.01
N TYR A 1000 3.90 24.08 26.03
CA TYR A 1000 5.35 24.21 25.93
C TYR A 1000 5.79 25.60 25.47
N GLY A 1001 5.01 26.23 24.58
CA GLY A 1001 5.16 27.63 24.20
C GLY A 1001 4.94 28.56 25.39
N THR A 1002 3.87 28.35 26.16
CA THR A 1002 3.60 29.11 27.39
C THR A 1002 4.67 28.85 28.45
N MET A 1003 5.21 27.64 28.55
CA MET A 1003 6.33 27.32 29.43
C MET A 1003 7.58 28.11 29.03
N TYR A 1004 7.96 28.15 27.75
CA TYR A 1004 9.10 28.94 27.29
C TYR A 1004 8.86 30.45 27.38
N LEU A 1005 7.63 30.92 27.15
CA LEU A 1005 7.21 32.31 27.39
C LEU A 1005 7.47 32.67 28.85
N VAL A 1006 6.87 31.92 29.79
CA VAL A 1006 7.04 32.13 31.22
C VAL A 1006 8.52 32.06 31.59
N LEU A 1007 9.27 31.03 31.16
CA LEU A 1007 10.72 30.92 31.41
C LEU A 1007 11.52 32.12 30.89
N SER A 1008 11.17 32.67 29.72
CA SER A 1008 11.87 33.83 29.14
C SER A 1008 11.61 35.13 29.89
N THR A 1009 10.39 35.32 30.42
CA THR A 1009 10.00 36.55 31.14
C THR A 1009 10.08 36.41 32.66
N PHE A 1010 10.32 35.20 33.19
CA PHE A 1010 10.30 34.94 34.64
C PHE A 1010 11.33 35.81 35.35
N SER A 1011 12.55 35.86 34.83
CA SER A 1011 13.62 36.67 35.43
C SER A 1011 13.28 38.17 35.41
N SER A 1012 12.67 38.65 34.31
CA SER A 1012 12.22 40.03 34.12
C SER A 1012 11.10 40.45 35.07
N LEU A 1013 10.25 39.51 35.53
CA LEU A 1013 9.27 39.80 36.57
C LEU A 1013 9.97 40.15 37.89
N TRP A 1014 10.92 39.31 38.32
CA TRP A 1014 11.59 39.49 39.61
C TRP A 1014 12.51 40.70 39.62
N THR A 1015 13.27 40.93 38.54
CA THR A 1015 14.16 42.11 38.42
C THR A 1015 13.38 43.41 38.20
N GLY A 1016 12.30 43.40 37.41
CA GLY A 1016 11.58 44.62 37.02
C GLY A 1016 10.37 45.00 37.88
N VAL A 1017 9.73 44.04 38.57
CA VAL A 1017 8.51 44.30 39.39
C VAL A 1017 8.79 44.14 40.88
N TYR A 1018 9.64 43.18 41.26
CA TYR A 1018 10.05 42.92 42.64
C TYR A 1018 11.41 43.53 43.01
N ASN A 1019 12.16 44.06 42.05
CA ASN A 1019 13.49 44.68 42.20
C ASN A 1019 14.55 43.74 42.82
N GLU A 1020 14.45 42.44 42.53
CA GLU A 1020 15.45 41.44 42.97
C GLU A 1020 16.68 41.45 42.05
N SER A 1021 17.84 41.04 42.56
CA SER A 1021 19.06 40.91 41.72
C SER A 1021 18.95 39.72 40.76
N THR A 1022 19.74 39.71 39.68
CA THR A 1022 19.71 38.66 38.64
C THR A 1022 19.93 37.25 39.20
N GLY A 1023 20.79 37.07 40.21
CA GLY A 1023 21.00 35.80 40.90
C GLY A 1023 19.81 35.36 41.77
N ILE A 1024 19.23 36.27 42.54
CA ILE A 1024 18.04 36.00 43.38
C ILE A 1024 16.82 35.71 42.49
N SER A 1025 16.63 36.50 41.44
CA SER A 1025 15.68 36.26 40.36
C SER A 1025 15.82 34.84 39.76
N GLY A 1026 17.06 34.37 39.60
CA GLY A 1026 17.38 32.98 39.22
C GLY A 1026 16.89 31.93 40.22
N LEU A 1027 16.98 32.17 41.54
CA LEU A 1027 16.50 31.24 42.57
C LEU A 1027 14.98 31.00 42.50
N ASN A 1028 14.18 31.98 42.07
CA ASN A 1028 12.73 31.79 41.96
C ASN A 1028 12.34 30.66 40.99
N TYR A 1029 13.20 30.29 40.02
CA TYR A 1029 12.96 29.14 39.13
C TYR A 1029 12.91 27.79 39.88
N ILE A 1030 13.35 27.73 41.14
CA ILE A 1030 13.11 26.58 42.03
C ILE A 1030 11.60 26.29 42.14
N SER A 1031 10.72 27.30 42.07
CA SER A 1031 9.27 27.08 42.11
C SER A 1031 8.78 26.27 40.90
N LEU A 1032 9.21 26.62 39.69
CA LEU A 1032 8.94 25.87 38.46
C LEU A 1032 9.55 24.47 38.52
N GLY A 1033 10.80 24.35 38.99
CA GLY A 1033 11.50 23.08 39.16
C GLY A 1033 10.80 22.13 40.15
N LEU A 1034 10.34 22.63 41.29
CA LEU A 1034 9.53 21.89 42.25
C LEU A 1034 8.19 21.47 41.64
N GLY A 1035 7.54 22.33 40.85
CA GLY A 1035 6.35 22.00 40.08
C GLY A 1035 6.58 20.81 39.13
N PHE A 1036 7.61 20.90 38.28
CA PHE A 1036 7.97 19.82 37.36
C PHE A 1036 8.33 18.51 38.10
N TRP A 1037 9.05 18.61 39.21
CA TRP A 1037 9.43 17.44 40.01
C TRP A 1037 8.22 16.78 40.69
N LEU A 1038 7.44 17.54 41.47
CA LEU A 1038 6.24 17.04 42.16
C LEU A 1038 5.22 16.46 41.16
N GLY A 1039 4.93 17.19 40.08
CA GLY A 1039 4.01 16.73 39.04
C GLY A 1039 4.45 15.42 38.42
N SER A 1040 5.75 15.26 38.09
CA SER A 1040 6.30 14.01 37.57
C SER A 1040 6.23 12.85 38.58
N GLN A 1041 6.64 13.08 39.84
CA GLN A 1041 6.67 12.02 40.87
C GLN A 1041 5.26 11.57 41.28
N ILE A 1042 4.26 12.45 41.22
CA ILE A 1042 2.86 12.11 41.49
C ILE A 1042 2.21 11.44 40.26
N CYS A 1043 2.44 11.98 39.06
CA CYS A 1043 1.79 11.52 37.82
C CYS A 1043 2.10 10.05 37.52
N ALA A 1044 3.38 9.68 37.36
CA ALA A 1044 3.74 8.36 36.82
C ALA A 1044 3.21 7.19 37.67
N PRO A 1045 3.40 7.13 39.01
CA PRO A 1045 2.88 6.03 39.82
C PRO A 1045 1.36 6.01 39.91
N LEU A 1046 0.71 7.19 39.87
CA LEU A 1046 -0.75 7.30 39.96
C LEU A 1046 -1.41 6.90 38.64
N ASN A 1047 -0.82 7.26 37.49
CA ASN A 1047 -1.28 6.88 36.16
C ASN A 1047 -1.29 5.35 36.00
N ASP A 1048 -0.22 4.67 36.43
CA ASP A 1048 -0.15 3.21 36.39
C ASP A 1048 -1.07 2.50 37.41
N ARG A 1049 -1.41 3.15 38.54
CA ARG A 1049 -2.43 2.64 39.47
C ARG A 1049 -3.84 2.77 38.87
N ILE A 1050 -4.16 3.93 38.29
CA ILE A 1050 -5.44 4.19 37.62
C ILE A 1050 -5.62 3.25 36.44
N TYR A 1051 -4.61 3.15 35.56
CA TYR A 1051 -4.62 2.26 34.39
C TYR A 1051 -4.88 0.80 34.77
N ARG A 1052 -4.17 0.27 35.79
CA ARG A 1052 -4.39 -1.11 36.28
C ARG A 1052 -5.79 -1.31 36.85
N ARG A 1053 -6.32 -0.34 37.63
CA ARG A 1053 -7.64 -0.43 38.24
C ARG A 1053 -8.77 -0.38 37.20
N LEU A 1054 -8.62 0.45 36.16
CA LEU A 1054 -9.57 0.53 35.04
C LEU A 1054 -9.49 -0.70 34.14
N LYS A 1055 -8.28 -1.19 33.83
CA LYS A 1055 -8.07 -2.46 33.10
C LYS A 1055 -8.71 -3.65 33.82
N ALA A 1056 -8.54 -3.78 35.13
CA ALA A 1056 -9.17 -4.84 35.93
C ALA A 1056 -10.71 -4.77 35.91
N ARG A 1057 -11.29 -3.54 35.89
CA ARG A 1057 -12.73 -3.33 35.74
C ARG A 1057 -13.27 -3.55 34.32
N ASN A 1058 -12.39 -3.61 33.31
CA ASN A 1058 -12.73 -3.78 31.90
C ASN A 1058 -12.29 -5.17 31.38
N ASN A 1059 -12.63 -6.24 32.11
CA ASN A 1059 -12.33 -7.64 31.77
C ASN A 1059 -10.84 -7.89 31.42
N ASN A 1060 -9.91 -7.20 32.09
CA ASN A 1060 -8.47 -7.21 31.80
C ASN A 1060 -8.05 -6.72 30.39
N VAL A 1061 -8.95 -6.10 29.61
CA VAL A 1061 -8.62 -5.44 28.34
C VAL A 1061 -8.20 -4.00 28.60
N GLY A 1062 -6.97 -3.64 28.21
CA GLY A 1062 -6.42 -2.29 28.35
C GLY A 1062 -6.90 -1.35 27.26
N ARG A 1063 -7.04 -0.06 27.56
CA ARG A 1063 -7.43 1.01 26.62
C ARG A 1063 -6.57 2.26 26.83
N PRO A 1064 -6.08 2.93 25.78
CA PRO A 1064 -5.30 4.17 25.90
C PRO A 1064 -6.02 5.26 26.72
N GLU A 1065 -7.36 5.35 26.63
CA GLU A 1065 -8.17 6.33 27.38
C GLU A 1065 -7.97 6.25 28.89
N PHE A 1066 -7.55 5.11 29.44
CA PHE A 1066 -7.28 4.97 30.87
C PHE A 1066 -6.08 5.82 31.35
N ARG A 1067 -5.31 6.44 30.45
CA ARG A 1067 -4.26 7.44 30.73
C ARG A 1067 -4.80 8.87 30.88
N VAL A 1068 -6.02 9.15 30.44
CA VAL A 1068 -6.61 10.50 30.36
C VAL A 1068 -7.06 11.11 31.70
N PRO A 1069 -7.49 10.36 32.75
CA PRO A 1069 -7.99 10.98 33.99
C PRO A 1069 -7.02 11.97 34.67
N LEU A 1070 -5.70 11.74 34.58
CA LEU A 1070 -4.70 12.67 35.12
C LEU A 1070 -4.43 13.88 34.20
N LEU A 1071 -4.67 13.75 32.89
CA LEU A 1071 -4.59 14.87 31.95
C LEU A 1071 -5.63 15.95 32.31
N ILE A 1072 -6.79 15.57 32.82
CA ILE A 1072 -7.80 16.50 33.37
C ILE A 1072 -7.21 17.29 34.55
N VAL A 1073 -6.54 16.63 35.49
CA VAL A 1073 -5.91 17.30 36.64
C VAL A 1073 -4.86 18.31 36.18
N GLY A 1074 -4.00 17.93 35.22
CA GLY A 1074 -3.03 18.85 34.62
C GLY A 1074 -3.69 20.05 33.94
N ALA A 1075 -4.79 19.82 33.21
CA ALA A 1075 -5.55 20.86 32.50
C ALA A 1075 -6.24 21.88 33.40
N PHE A 1076 -6.59 21.54 34.64
CA PHE A 1076 -7.04 22.53 35.62
C PHE A 1076 -5.87 23.22 36.34
N LEU A 1077 -4.78 22.49 36.61
CA LEU A 1077 -3.65 23.03 37.37
C LEU A 1077 -2.88 24.12 36.60
N THR A 1078 -2.71 23.96 35.29
CA THR A 1078 -2.04 24.94 34.41
C THR A 1078 -2.69 26.34 34.44
N PRO A 1079 -4.00 26.52 34.14
CA PRO A 1079 -4.65 27.83 34.20
C PRO A 1079 -4.78 28.38 35.63
N VAL A 1080 -5.01 27.54 36.64
CA VAL A 1080 -5.00 27.96 38.05
C VAL A 1080 -3.62 28.53 38.43
N GLY A 1081 -2.55 27.88 37.98
CA GLY A 1081 -1.18 28.37 38.14
C GLY A 1081 -0.95 29.72 37.43
N LEU A 1082 -1.39 29.85 36.18
CA LEU A 1082 -1.26 31.10 35.39
C LEU A 1082 -2.05 32.27 35.99
N PHE A 1083 -3.30 32.06 36.41
CA PHE A 1083 -4.08 33.11 37.09
C PHE A 1083 -3.44 33.53 38.41
N THR A 1084 -3.00 32.55 39.22
CA THR A 1084 -2.32 32.81 40.49
C THR A 1084 -1.04 33.60 40.24
N TYR A 1085 -0.20 33.15 39.31
CA TYR A 1085 1.06 33.81 38.92
C TYR A 1085 0.81 35.25 38.44
N GLY A 1086 -0.04 35.44 37.43
CA GLY A 1086 -0.26 36.74 36.78
C GLY A 1086 -0.87 37.79 37.69
N TRP A 1087 -1.95 37.46 38.41
CA TRP A 1087 -2.64 38.45 39.26
C TRP A 1087 -1.88 38.75 40.54
N THR A 1088 -1.21 37.78 41.16
CA THR A 1088 -0.37 38.05 42.33
C THR A 1088 0.85 38.89 41.97
N ALA A 1089 1.44 38.67 40.79
CA ALA A 1089 2.49 39.51 40.22
C ALA A 1089 2.02 40.94 39.93
N GLN A 1090 0.89 41.11 39.23
CA GLN A 1090 0.36 42.44 38.89
C GLN A 1090 -0.02 43.26 40.13
N PHE A 1091 -0.62 42.64 41.15
CA PHE A 1091 -0.92 43.29 42.42
C PHE A 1091 0.28 43.33 43.40
N ARG A 1092 1.49 42.96 42.95
CA ARG A 1092 2.73 42.93 43.76
C ARG A 1092 2.55 42.28 45.14
N ARG A 1093 1.81 41.17 45.18
CA ARG A 1093 1.61 40.39 46.41
C ARG A 1093 2.93 39.72 46.81
N HIS A 1094 3.03 39.28 48.06
CA HIS A 1094 4.22 38.65 48.63
C HIS A 1094 4.84 37.62 47.66
N TRP A 1095 6.17 37.66 47.45
CA TRP A 1095 6.91 36.91 46.43
C TRP A 1095 6.63 35.39 46.41
N ILE A 1096 6.21 34.80 47.53
CA ILE A 1096 5.80 33.39 47.57
C ILE A 1096 4.53 33.11 46.74
N ALA A 1097 3.62 34.08 46.57
CA ALA A 1097 2.34 33.86 45.90
C ALA A 1097 2.46 33.67 44.38
N PRO A 1098 3.25 34.48 43.64
CA PRO A 1098 3.57 34.17 42.25
C PRO A 1098 4.33 32.85 42.11
N ASN A 1099 5.23 32.53 43.04
CA ASN A 1099 5.96 31.25 43.04
C ASN A 1099 5.05 30.03 43.29
N ILE A 1100 4.02 30.14 44.13
CA ILE A 1100 3.00 29.08 44.27
C ILE A 1100 2.26 28.91 42.93
N GLY A 1101 1.88 30.01 42.26
CA GLY A 1101 1.29 29.95 40.92
C GLY A 1101 2.20 29.28 39.89
N ALA A 1102 3.49 29.63 39.88
CA ALA A 1102 4.51 29.04 39.02
C ALA A 1102 4.73 27.53 39.29
N CYS A 1103 4.71 27.11 40.56
CA CYS A 1103 4.79 25.70 40.95
C CYS A 1103 3.56 24.91 40.45
N LEU A 1104 2.35 25.43 40.63
CA LEU A 1104 1.11 24.83 40.11
C LEU A 1104 1.11 24.75 38.58
N PHE A 1105 1.58 25.80 37.90
CA PHE A 1105 1.76 25.82 36.45
C PHE A 1105 2.76 24.77 35.97
N GLY A 1106 3.94 24.68 36.61
CA GLY A 1106 4.96 23.68 36.31
C GLY A 1106 4.44 22.24 36.50
N ALA A 1107 3.73 21.99 37.61
CA ALA A 1107 3.09 20.71 37.88
C ALA A 1107 2.00 20.36 36.85
N GLY A 1108 1.17 21.32 36.45
CA GLY A 1108 0.12 21.13 35.44
C GLY A 1108 0.70 20.76 34.08
N ASN A 1109 1.73 21.50 33.66
CA ASN A 1109 2.44 21.27 32.41
C ASN A 1109 3.08 19.89 32.36
N ILE A 1110 3.76 19.43 33.41
CA ILE A 1110 4.44 18.11 33.37
C ILE A 1110 3.44 16.95 33.44
N ILE A 1111 2.36 17.08 34.22
CA ILE A 1111 1.30 16.07 34.27
C ILE A 1111 0.69 15.93 32.86
N ALA A 1112 0.37 17.05 32.21
CA ALA A 1112 -0.13 17.05 30.85
C ALA A 1112 0.88 16.45 29.86
N PHE A 1113 2.15 16.87 29.93
CA PHE A 1113 3.22 16.39 29.04
C PHE A 1113 3.38 14.85 29.11
N GLN A 1114 3.42 14.28 30.31
CA GLN A 1114 3.53 12.83 30.51
C GLN A 1114 2.28 12.06 30.11
N CYS A 1115 1.08 12.58 30.41
CA CYS A 1115 -0.16 11.93 30.00
C CYS A 1115 -0.33 11.95 28.48
N ILE A 1116 0.04 13.05 27.81
CA ILE A 1116 0.03 13.17 26.35
C ILE A 1116 1.02 12.18 25.73
N GLN A 1117 2.28 12.15 26.20
CA GLN A 1117 3.28 11.23 25.65
C GLN A 1117 2.88 9.75 25.82
N THR A 1118 2.42 9.35 27.01
CA THR A 1118 2.00 7.96 27.26
C THR A 1118 0.75 7.59 26.47
N TYR A 1119 -0.25 8.47 26.39
CA TYR A 1119 -1.44 8.26 25.55
C TYR A 1119 -1.06 8.15 24.06
N MET A 1120 -0.11 8.95 23.57
CA MET A 1120 0.34 8.92 22.17
C MET A 1120 1.05 7.62 21.81
N VAL A 1121 1.87 7.07 22.72
CA VAL A 1121 2.52 5.75 22.55
C VAL A 1121 1.49 4.63 22.58
N ASP A 1122 0.62 4.60 23.60
CA ASP A 1122 -0.43 3.57 23.75
C ASP A 1122 -1.45 3.62 22.58
N THR A 1123 -1.68 4.80 21.99
CA THR A 1123 -2.61 4.99 20.87
C THR A 1123 -1.99 4.67 19.51
N TYR A 1124 -0.75 5.02 19.22
CA TYR A 1124 -0.12 4.82 17.90
C TYR A 1124 1.01 3.80 17.98
N THR A 1125 0.78 2.63 18.56
CA THR A 1125 1.84 1.65 18.90
C THR A 1125 2.81 1.38 17.75
N LYS A 1126 2.30 1.06 16.56
CA LYS A 1126 3.10 0.82 15.32
C LYS A 1126 3.93 2.01 14.83
N PHE A 1127 3.65 3.21 15.33
CA PHE A 1127 4.13 4.49 14.83
C PHE A 1127 4.60 5.44 15.94
N ALA A 1128 4.78 4.95 17.17
CA ALA A 1128 4.87 5.78 18.35
C ALA A 1128 5.97 6.85 18.24
N ALA A 1129 7.12 6.48 17.66
CA ALA A 1129 8.22 7.40 17.37
C ALA A 1129 7.82 8.56 16.44
N SER A 1130 7.00 8.31 15.42
CA SER A 1130 6.55 9.32 14.45
C SER A 1130 5.44 10.21 14.99
N ALA A 1131 4.52 9.64 15.79
CA ALA A 1131 3.51 10.43 16.50
C ALA A 1131 4.15 11.34 17.57
N LEU A 1132 5.14 10.84 18.31
CA LEU A 1132 5.93 11.65 19.24
C LEU A 1132 6.75 12.71 18.52
N ALA A 1133 7.34 12.42 17.36
CA ALA A 1133 8.05 13.40 16.54
C ALA A 1133 7.12 14.52 16.03
N ALA A 1134 5.89 14.20 15.64
CA ALA A 1134 4.88 15.17 15.22
C ALA A 1134 4.53 16.17 16.35
N VAL A 1135 4.26 15.65 17.55
CA VAL A 1135 3.99 16.45 18.76
C VAL A 1135 5.24 17.25 19.18
N ALA A 1136 6.43 16.66 19.06
CA ALA A 1136 7.70 17.32 19.38
C ALA A 1136 8.03 18.47 18.44
N PHE A 1137 7.76 18.32 17.14
CA PHE A 1137 7.96 19.36 16.15
C PHE A 1137 7.12 20.61 16.46
N LEU A 1138 5.79 20.44 16.59
CA LEU A 1138 4.88 21.56 16.80
C LEU A 1138 5.13 22.26 18.15
N ARG A 1139 5.43 21.50 19.21
CA ARG A 1139 5.75 22.11 20.52
C ARG A 1139 7.04 22.92 20.48
N CYS A 1140 8.08 22.47 19.78
CA CYS A 1140 9.32 23.21 19.65
C CYS A 1140 9.15 24.50 18.83
N ILE A 1141 8.27 24.52 17.81
CA ILE A 1141 7.89 25.76 17.11
C ILE A 1141 7.20 26.76 18.05
N CYS A 1142 6.25 26.32 18.88
CA CYS A 1142 5.61 27.23 19.83
C CYS A 1142 6.58 27.68 20.94
N GLY A 1143 7.48 26.80 21.38
CA GLY A 1143 8.59 27.15 22.29
C GLY A 1143 9.55 28.18 21.72
N PHE A 1144 9.76 28.18 20.39
CA PHE A 1144 10.47 29.22 19.67
C PHE A 1144 9.66 30.53 19.56
N ALA A 1145 8.40 30.45 19.16
CA ALA A 1145 7.59 31.60 18.76
C ALA A 1145 7.02 32.40 19.94
N PHE A 1146 6.62 31.74 21.03
CA PHE A 1146 5.92 32.40 22.14
C PHE A 1146 6.79 33.44 22.90
N PRO A 1147 8.08 33.19 23.19
CA PRO A 1147 8.97 34.21 23.74
C PRO A 1147 9.06 35.49 22.91
N LEU A 1148 8.94 35.40 21.57
CA LEU A 1148 9.14 36.54 20.66
C LEU A 1148 8.10 37.65 20.85
N PHE A 1149 6.84 37.29 21.12
CA PHE A 1149 5.76 38.25 21.38
C PHE A 1149 5.54 38.56 22.87
N ALA A 1150 6.19 37.82 23.77
CA ALA A 1150 6.00 37.95 25.22
C ALA A 1150 6.18 39.39 25.75
N PRO A 1151 7.23 40.15 25.32
CA PRO A 1151 7.40 41.53 25.78
C PRO A 1151 6.24 42.44 25.36
N TYR A 1152 5.81 42.36 24.09
CA TYR A 1152 4.68 43.14 23.57
C TYR A 1152 3.37 42.81 24.28
N MET A 1153 3.12 41.51 24.54
CA MET A 1153 1.94 41.06 25.28
C MET A 1153 1.91 41.63 26.70
N TYR A 1154 3.02 41.59 27.44
CA TYR A 1154 3.08 42.13 28.80
C TYR A 1154 3.13 43.67 28.84
N ASN A 1155 3.67 44.33 27.83
CA ASN A 1155 3.62 45.79 27.71
C ASN A 1155 2.17 46.27 27.46
N ALA A 1156 1.39 45.54 26.67
CA ALA A 1156 0.01 45.90 26.33
C ALA A 1156 -1.03 45.44 27.38
N LEU A 1157 -0.86 44.27 28.00
CA LEU A 1157 -1.85 43.64 28.89
C LEU A 1157 -1.40 43.54 30.36
N HIS A 1158 -0.15 43.84 30.67
CA HIS A 1158 0.47 43.58 31.98
C HIS A 1158 0.42 42.10 32.41
N TYR A 1159 1.02 41.78 33.55
CA TYR A 1159 1.17 40.37 33.99
C TYR A 1159 -0.15 39.67 34.29
N GLY A 1160 -1.17 40.39 34.79
CA GLY A 1160 -2.48 39.86 35.16
C GLY A 1160 -3.31 39.47 33.93
N TRP A 1161 -3.63 40.42 33.04
CA TRP A 1161 -4.39 40.11 31.83
C TRP A 1161 -3.57 39.31 30.80
N GLY A 1162 -2.26 39.52 30.70
CA GLY A 1162 -1.38 38.72 29.84
C GLY A 1162 -1.39 37.23 30.20
N ASN A 1163 -1.21 36.88 31.49
CA ASN A 1163 -1.33 35.48 31.93
C ASN A 1163 -2.79 35.01 31.98
N SER A 1164 -3.77 35.90 32.17
CA SER A 1164 -5.20 35.52 32.09
C SER A 1164 -5.58 35.11 30.67
N LEU A 1165 -5.09 35.83 29.64
CA LEU A 1165 -5.27 35.44 28.24
C LEU A 1165 -4.70 34.03 27.99
N LEU A 1166 -3.47 33.78 28.45
CA LEU A 1166 -2.85 32.46 28.38
C LEU A 1166 -3.64 31.39 29.16
N ALA A 1167 -4.19 31.74 30.34
CA ALA A 1167 -5.01 30.84 31.14
C ALA A 1167 -6.37 30.53 30.47
N PHE A 1168 -7.03 31.51 29.84
CA PHE A 1168 -8.28 31.31 29.10
C PHE A 1168 -8.06 30.46 27.85
N VAL A 1169 -6.97 30.65 27.11
CA VAL A 1169 -6.60 29.76 26.01
C VAL A 1169 -6.23 28.37 26.53
N SER A 1170 -5.53 28.26 27.66
CA SER A 1170 -5.25 26.98 28.32
C SER A 1170 -6.52 26.26 28.77
N ILE A 1171 -7.54 26.98 29.23
CA ILE A 1171 -8.88 26.45 29.55
C ILE A 1171 -9.55 25.95 28.26
N GLY A 1172 -9.60 26.79 27.22
CA GLY A 1172 -10.31 26.50 25.97
C GLY A 1172 -9.70 25.33 25.17
N LEU A 1173 -8.38 25.15 25.21
CA LEU A 1173 -7.70 24.00 24.59
C LEU A 1173 -7.59 22.81 25.54
N GLY A 1174 -7.18 23.07 26.79
CA GLY A 1174 -6.70 22.05 27.70
C GLY A 1174 -7.77 21.29 28.47
N ILE A 1175 -8.90 21.92 28.81
CA ILE A 1175 -10.00 21.23 29.52
C ILE A 1175 -10.85 20.39 28.55
N PRO A 1176 -11.23 20.88 27.35
CA PRO A 1176 -11.94 20.07 26.37
C PRO A 1176 -11.13 18.88 25.84
N ALA A 1177 -9.82 19.01 25.61
CA ALA A 1177 -8.99 17.94 25.05
C ALA A 1177 -9.10 16.57 25.78
N PRO A 1178 -8.89 16.45 27.11
CA PRO A 1178 -9.06 15.18 27.81
C PRO A 1178 -10.51 14.73 27.89
N ILE A 1179 -11.48 15.64 28.03
CA ILE A 1179 -12.92 15.25 28.06
C ILE A 1179 -13.33 14.65 26.70
N PHE A 1180 -12.87 15.26 25.61
CA PHE A 1180 -13.07 14.80 24.24
C PHE A 1180 -12.40 13.43 24.00
N LEU A 1181 -11.17 13.24 24.46
CA LEU A 1181 -10.48 11.94 24.37
C LEU A 1181 -11.12 10.86 25.24
N TRP A 1182 -11.60 11.19 26.44
CA TRP A 1182 -12.29 10.23 27.31
C TRP A 1182 -13.64 9.77 26.71
N LYS A 1183 -14.40 10.67 26.10
CA LYS A 1183 -15.73 10.38 25.53
C LYS A 1183 -15.70 9.84 24.10
N TYR A 1184 -14.81 10.35 23.26
CA TYR A 1184 -14.76 10.06 21.81
C TYR A 1184 -13.45 9.42 21.34
N GLY A 1185 -12.45 9.25 22.21
CA GLY A 1185 -11.14 8.69 21.86
C GLY A 1185 -11.23 7.33 21.17
N GLU A 1186 -12.05 6.40 21.67
CA GLU A 1186 -12.24 5.09 21.04
C GLU A 1186 -12.84 5.20 19.62
N ILE A 1187 -13.77 6.12 19.39
CA ILE A 1187 -14.40 6.35 18.07
C ILE A 1187 -13.37 6.97 17.11
N LEU A 1188 -12.54 7.89 17.59
CA LEU A 1188 -11.50 8.54 16.81
C LEU A 1188 -10.33 7.61 16.49
N ARG A 1189 -9.98 6.69 17.41
CA ARG A 1189 -8.99 5.63 17.16
C ARG A 1189 -9.50 4.65 16.09
N LYS A 1190 -10.75 4.20 16.18
CA LYS A 1190 -11.39 3.34 15.15
C LYS A 1190 -11.54 4.00 13.78
N ARG A 1191 -11.53 5.34 13.72
CA ARG A 1191 -11.52 6.15 12.48
C ARG A 1191 -10.11 6.48 11.98
N SER A 1192 -9.07 6.16 12.74
CA SER A 1192 -7.68 6.46 12.40
C SER A 1192 -7.02 5.23 11.75
N PRO A 1193 -6.44 5.34 10.54
CA PRO A 1193 -5.67 4.25 9.93
C PRO A 1193 -4.38 3.91 10.68
N TYR A 1194 -3.93 4.76 11.61
CA TYR A 1194 -2.65 4.60 12.32
C TYR A 1194 -2.76 4.31 13.81
N ALA A 1195 -3.93 4.55 14.41
CA ALA A 1195 -4.15 4.23 15.80
C ALA A 1195 -4.39 2.73 16.00
N ALA A 1196 -4.04 2.24 17.19
CA ALA A 1196 -4.36 0.90 17.65
C ALA A 1196 -5.70 0.88 18.38
N GLY A 1197 -6.62 0.02 17.91
CA GLY A 1197 -7.82 -0.45 18.62
C GLY A 1197 -9.16 0.05 18.10
#